data_AF-A0A7L5AQ81-F1
#
_entry.id   AF-A0A7L5AQ81-F1
#
_cell.length_a   1.000
_cell.length_b   1.000
_cell.length_c   1.000
_cell.angle_alpha   90.00
_cell.angle_beta   90.00
_cell.angle_gamma   90.00
#
_symmetry.space_group_name_H-M   'P 1'
#
loop_
_entity.id
_entity.type
_entity.pdbx_description
1 polymer ?
#
loop_
_entity_poly.entity_id
_entity_poly.type
_entity_poly.pdbx_seq_one_letter_code
_entity_poly.pdbx_strand_id
1 'polypeptide(L)'
;MPHLYRRLAAFAAALALTLVTPALVTPAAAADPADATTTLNILGITDLHGHIETTSDEPGAVTLACEVAAARARNPSTLFVSNGDNVGGSAYISSILDDQPTIDVLNAIGLDVTSAGNHEFDKGITDLADRLLPAFNAPILSANVTGNAALAAEGSGNGTWITEVDGVRVGFVGVVTEELPSLVSKSALEGLTVSDATATANTRATALKDGDAANGEADVVVVLAHEDAAIYGNQFNGAVDAVVAGHTHVPFAEVVKSTDGTDIAVVQPDHYGLKLGEISLTVTTSADGTKAVTAATARNLDLAESDCTTDAYGVAGIVAQAKTDSEAAGNEVITTLGSSFLRGTDTGTDYGANRSTESTASNLIATSFASWLSTDIQPDADYSIGLMNPGGVRADYLAGELTSGQAYTVQPFGNEMAYATYTGAQVKQVLAEQFQPTTTRAALMLGTSDNVAVYLDQDAADQLEDYFTQISTASEEERGALSAGLAGAIADARSRVIDAVYIDGELLDDAASVAVASNTFLLAGGDNFTTLGEKTMINTGILDRTVTSEYLMRINPATASYRKHQVGSSIAIDGEAVTARFTGLSYSATAEQGRGDAAVSVAATVTMADGSARTIATSDVDQTVTPGLPETGQATLTFTLPDGAATQACTVDGVSATCAVVSFSVTGADGSSETLAVAAEVVLSGSPEPTATPSPAVAPSAAATVGESAGAPAGPTPVASAVGTTRAAPGSATGSGTRGALARTGVPLALGALALGLMGGGALLTSRRRGRE
;
A
#
# COMPACT_ATOMS: atom_id res chain seq x y z
N MET A 1 71.19 -18.50 -54.31
CA MET A 1 71.98 -17.51 -53.54
C MET A 1 71.22 -17.22 -52.24
N PRO A 2 71.86 -17.07 -51.07
CA PRO A 2 73.23 -17.52 -50.78
C PRO A 2 73.51 -17.96 -49.31
N HIS A 3 74.76 -18.42 -49.11
CA HIS A 3 75.62 -18.35 -47.90
C HIS A 3 75.38 -19.34 -46.74
N LEU A 4 76.27 -20.34 -46.55
CA LEU A 4 77.61 -20.30 -45.92
C LEU A 4 77.58 -20.23 -44.38
N TYR A 5 78.01 -21.29 -43.66
CA TYR A 5 79.36 -21.41 -43.09
C TYR A 5 79.51 -22.65 -42.19
N ARG A 6 80.68 -23.30 -42.34
CA ARG A 6 81.29 -24.29 -41.44
C ARG A 6 81.56 -23.72 -40.04
N ARG A 7 81.61 -24.59 -39.02
CA ARG A 7 82.83 -24.82 -38.21
C ARG A 7 82.74 -26.08 -37.35
N LEU A 8 83.81 -26.89 -37.43
CA LEU A 8 84.11 -28.03 -36.57
C LEU A 8 84.61 -27.56 -35.19
N ALA A 9 84.38 -28.36 -34.15
CA ALA A 9 85.41 -28.70 -33.16
C ALA A 9 85.05 -30.02 -32.46
N ALA A 10 86.00 -30.96 -32.46
CA ALA A 10 85.93 -32.27 -31.85
C ALA A 10 86.28 -32.22 -30.34
N PHE A 11 85.84 -33.19 -29.55
CA PHE A 11 86.73 -34.14 -28.85
C PHE A 11 85.94 -35.26 -28.13
N ALA A 12 86.63 -36.39 -28.01
CA ALA A 12 86.29 -37.72 -27.46
C ALA A 12 85.75 -37.69 -25.99
N ALA A 13 85.22 -38.74 -25.37
CA ALA A 13 85.62 -40.14 -25.38
C ALA A 13 84.63 -41.03 -24.58
N ALA A 14 84.85 -42.34 -24.73
CA ALA A 14 84.69 -43.41 -23.73
C ALA A 14 83.32 -44.05 -23.49
N LEU A 15 83.22 -45.26 -24.06
CA LEU A 15 82.40 -46.39 -23.65
C LEU A 15 82.70 -46.78 -22.19
N ALA A 16 81.68 -46.85 -21.33
CA ALA A 16 81.75 -47.55 -20.05
C ALA A 16 80.44 -48.32 -19.80
N LEU A 17 80.60 -49.64 -19.76
CA LEU A 17 79.60 -50.65 -19.44
C LEU A 17 79.40 -50.65 -17.92
N THR A 18 78.18 -50.38 -17.42
CA THR A 18 77.85 -50.52 -16.00
C THR A 18 76.53 -51.28 -15.82
N LEU A 19 76.69 -52.57 -15.50
CA LEU A 19 75.99 -53.36 -14.48
C LEU A 19 74.49 -53.07 -14.24
N VAL A 20 73.67 -54.05 -14.64
CA VAL A 20 72.29 -54.25 -14.22
C VAL A 20 72.24 -54.49 -12.71
N THR A 21 71.61 -53.58 -11.98
CA THR A 21 71.04 -53.83 -10.64
C THR A 21 69.54 -54.01 -10.79
N PRO A 22 68.91 -55.01 -10.14
CA PRO A 22 67.45 -55.13 -10.15
C PRO A 22 66.90 -54.01 -9.26
N ALA A 23 66.28 -53.00 -9.88
CA ALA A 23 65.44 -52.06 -9.14
C ALA A 23 64.22 -52.83 -8.63
N LEU A 24 64.09 -52.95 -7.32
CA LEU A 24 62.85 -53.30 -6.65
C LEU A 24 61.78 -52.31 -7.14
N VAL A 25 60.82 -52.79 -7.93
CA VAL A 25 59.60 -52.07 -8.23
C VAL A 25 58.79 -52.04 -6.93
N THR A 26 58.93 -50.97 -6.15
CA THR A 26 57.92 -50.61 -5.17
C THR A 26 56.62 -50.34 -5.94
N PRO A 27 55.49 -51.01 -5.64
CA PRO A 27 54.23 -50.63 -6.23
C PRO A 27 54.00 -49.15 -5.88
N ALA A 28 53.75 -48.33 -6.90
CA ALA A 28 53.27 -46.98 -6.67
C ALA A 28 52.04 -47.09 -5.78
N ALA A 29 52.08 -46.47 -4.60
CA ALA A 29 50.87 -46.24 -3.83
C ALA A 29 49.87 -45.58 -4.78
N ALA A 30 48.71 -46.21 -4.97
CA ALA A 30 47.60 -45.57 -5.66
C ALA A 30 47.37 -44.23 -4.96
N ALA A 31 47.49 -43.13 -5.69
CA ALA A 31 47.01 -41.85 -5.18
C ALA A 31 45.53 -42.04 -4.87
N ASP A 32 45.09 -41.69 -3.66
CA ASP A 32 43.67 -41.63 -3.35
C ASP A 32 42.97 -40.78 -4.42
N PRO A 33 41.80 -41.21 -4.94
CA PRO A 33 41.06 -40.40 -5.88
C PRO A 33 40.75 -39.07 -5.21
N ALA A 34 41.26 -37.97 -5.77
CA ALA A 34 40.95 -36.63 -5.29
C ALA A 34 39.44 -36.38 -5.42
N ASP A 35 38.84 -35.77 -4.41
CA ASP A 35 37.42 -35.42 -4.43
C ASP A 35 37.12 -34.54 -5.66
N ALA A 36 36.02 -34.86 -6.36
CA ALA A 36 35.59 -34.10 -7.54
C ALA A 36 34.67 -32.95 -7.11
N THR A 37 34.83 -31.76 -7.69
CA THR A 37 34.00 -30.59 -7.37
C THR A 37 33.13 -30.15 -8.54
N THR A 38 31.86 -29.87 -8.27
CA THR A 38 30.91 -29.25 -9.19
C THR A 38 30.45 -27.92 -8.61
N THR A 39 30.35 -26.88 -9.44
CA THR A 39 29.81 -25.58 -9.02
C THR A 39 28.39 -25.42 -9.55
N LEU A 40 27.40 -25.49 -8.67
CA LEU A 40 26.02 -25.15 -9.00
C LEU A 40 25.83 -23.64 -8.90
N ASN A 41 25.07 -23.07 -9.83
CA ASN A 41 24.67 -21.67 -9.80
C ASN A 41 23.15 -21.58 -9.76
N ILE A 42 22.60 -20.85 -8.80
CA ILE A 42 21.16 -20.63 -8.66
C ILE A 42 20.93 -19.14 -8.85
N LEU A 43 20.17 -18.80 -9.88
CA LEU A 43 19.74 -17.44 -10.17
C LEU A 43 18.30 -17.29 -9.70
N GLY A 44 18.07 -16.40 -8.73
CA GLY A 44 16.76 -16.15 -8.15
C GLY A 44 16.19 -14.80 -8.57
N ILE A 45 14.89 -14.76 -8.86
CA ILE A 45 14.08 -13.54 -8.81
C ILE A 45 13.02 -13.68 -7.71
N THR A 46 12.40 -12.56 -7.33
CA THR A 46 11.26 -12.46 -6.41
C THR A 46 10.36 -11.32 -6.88
N ASP A 47 9.07 -11.37 -6.51
CA ASP A 47 8.15 -10.23 -6.57
C ASP A 47 8.17 -9.52 -7.93
N LEU A 48 8.13 -10.30 -9.02
CA LEU A 48 8.21 -9.74 -10.37
C LEU A 48 6.97 -8.89 -10.68
N HIS A 49 5.80 -9.24 -10.13
CA HIS A 49 4.54 -8.51 -10.29
C HIS A 49 4.27 -8.07 -11.74
N GLY A 50 4.56 -8.95 -12.68
CA GLY A 50 4.42 -8.68 -14.11
C GLY A 50 5.15 -7.45 -14.66
N HIS A 51 6.19 -6.96 -13.98
CA HIS A 51 7.08 -5.90 -14.47
C HIS A 51 8.02 -6.42 -15.57
N ILE A 52 7.45 -6.67 -16.75
CA ILE A 52 8.18 -7.22 -17.91
C ILE A 52 8.67 -6.14 -18.88
N GLU A 53 8.11 -4.93 -18.82
CA GLU A 53 8.48 -3.82 -19.70
C GLU A 53 9.71 -3.08 -19.16
N THR A 54 10.62 -2.67 -20.05
CA THR A 54 11.70 -1.74 -19.69
C THR A 54 11.13 -0.32 -19.57
N THR A 55 11.29 0.30 -18.40
CA THR A 55 10.86 1.68 -18.13
C THR A 55 12.08 2.57 -17.81
N SER A 56 11.85 3.80 -17.34
CA SER A 56 12.94 4.64 -16.82
C SER A 56 13.56 4.09 -15.54
N ASP A 57 12.77 3.35 -14.78
CA ASP A 57 13.10 2.93 -13.42
C ASP A 57 13.30 1.41 -13.33
N GLU A 58 12.88 0.66 -14.35
CA GLU A 58 12.91 -0.81 -14.37
C GLU A 58 13.62 -1.34 -15.63
N PRO A 59 14.54 -2.32 -15.49
CA PRO A 59 15.33 -2.83 -16.60
C PRO A 59 14.52 -3.72 -17.57
N GLY A 60 13.41 -4.30 -17.10
CA GLY A 60 12.50 -5.14 -17.87
C GLY A 60 13.03 -6.54 -18.17
N ALA A 61 12.14 -7.39 -18.67
CA ALA A 61 12.39 -8.82 -18.81
C ALA A 61 13.45 -9.19 -19.87
N VAL A 62 13.71 -8.32 -20.86
CA VAL A 62 14.76 -8.55 -21.87
C VAL A 62 16.14 -8.57 -21.22
N THR A 63 16.40 -7.63 -20.31
CA THR A 63 17.66 -7.54 -19.55
C THR A 63 17.82 -8.76 -18.64
N LEU A 64 16.76 -9.13 -17.92
CA LEU A 64 16.72 -10.34 -17.11
C LEU A 64 17.05 -11.61 -17.93
N ALA A 65 16.37 -11.80 -19.07
CA ALA A 65 16.59 -12.93 -19.97
C ALA A 65 18.04 -12.98 -20.50
N CYS A 66 18.60 -11.82 -20.82
CA CYS A 66 19.97 -11.68 -21.29
C CYS A 66 20.99 -12.12 -20.23
N GLU A 67 20.83 -11.66 -18.99
CA GLU A 67 21.73 -12.04 -17.88
C GLU A 67 21.62 -13.52 -17.51
N VAL A 68 20.39 -14.08 -17.50
CA VAL A 68 20.18 -15.52 -17.30
C VAL A 68 20.87 -16.33 -18.41
N ALA A 69 20.73 -15.93 -19.67
CA ALA A 69 21.39 -16.59 -20.79
C ALA A 69 22.92 -16.50 -20.69
N ALA A 70 23.44 -15.33 -20.32
CA ALA A 70 24.87 -15.12 -20.16
C ALA A 70 25.44 -15.99 -19.01
N ALA A 71 24.71 -16.10 -17.90
CA ALA A 71 25.10 -16.96 -16.78
C ALA A 71 25.07 -18.45 -17.14
N ARG A 72 24.02 -18.93 -17.82
CA ARG A 72 23.94 -20.31 -18.33
C ARG A 72 25.07 -20.64 -19.32
N ALA A 73 25.48 -19.67 -20.14
CA ALA A 73 26.62 -19.85 -21.04
C ALA A 73 27.97 -19.94 -20.29
N ARG A 74 28.12 -19.23 -19.16
CA ARG A 74 29.31 -19.30 -18.30
C ARG A 74 29.36 -20.58 -17.48
N ASN A 75 28.21 -21.03 -16.97
CA ASN A 75 28.07 -22.24 -16.18
C ASN A 75 26.80 -23.01 -16.61
N PRO A 76 26.95 -24.12 -17.35
CA PRO A 76 25.81 -24.98 -17.72
C PRO A 76 25.06 -25.54 -16.52
N SER A 77 25.67 -25.62 -15.34
CA SER A 77 25.03 -26.03 -14.08
C SER A 77 24.21 -24.90 -13.42
N THR A 78 23.60 -24.02 -14.22
CA THR A 78 22.83 -22.87 -13.74
C THR A 78 21.32 -23.15 -13.78
N LEU A 79 20.66 -23.03 -12.63
CA LEU A 79 19.21 -23.05 -12.48
C LEU A 79 18.67 -21.63 -12.30
N PHE A 80 17.55 -21.32 -12.94
CA PHE A 80 16.82 -20.06 -12.81
C PHE A 80 15.51 -20.30 -12.07
N VAL A 81 15.32 -19.66 -10.92
CA VAL A 81 14.22 -19.92 -10.00
C VAL A 81 13.53 -18.63 -9.56
N SER A 82 12.32 -18.75 -9.05
CA SER A 82 11.55 -17.65 -8.46
C SER A 82 10.94 -18.10 -7.14
N ASN A 83 10.82 -17.24 -6.15
CA ASN A 83 10.14 -17.57 -4.88
C ASN A 83 8.72 -16.98 -4.79
N GLY A 84 8.10 -16.63 -5.92
CA GLY A 84 6.68 -16.26 -5.98
C GLY A 84 6.43 -14.78 -6.26
N ASP A 85 5.15 -14.40 -6.23
CA ASP A 85 4.64 -13.09 -6.63
C ASP A 85 5.12 -12.69 -8.03
N ASN A 86 5.10 -13.67 -8.94
CA ASN A 86 5.37 -13.41 -10.34
C ASN A 86 4.16 -12.72 -11.00
N VAL A 87 2.97 -13.05 -10.54
CA VAL A 87 1.66 -12.54 -10.99
C VAL A 87 0.92 -11.88 -9.83
N GLY A 88 -0.23 -11.24 -10.10
CA GLY A 88 -0.98 -10.50 -9.07
C GLY A 88 -0.23 -9.23 -8.63
N GLY A 89 -0.93 -8.26 -8.03
CA GLY A 89 -0.38 -6.91 -7.79
C GLY A 89 0.24 -6.21 -9.02
N SER A 90 -0.02 -6.73 -10.23
CA SER A 90 0.94 -6.62 -11.33
C SER A 90 0.86 -5.32 -12.13
N ALA A 91 2.00 -4.94 -12.74
CA ALA A 91 2.09 -3.84 -13.68
C ALA A 91 1.05 -3.95 -14.81
N TYR A 92 0.58 -2.80 -15.29
CA TYR A 92 -0.54 -2.71 -16.24
C TYR A 92 -0.41 -3.62 -17.47
N ILE A 93 0.79 -3.66 -18.06
CA ILE A 93 1.10 -4.46 -19.26
C ILE A 93 0.74 -5.94 -19.09
N SER A 94 0.79 -6.43 -17.85
CA SER A 94 0.51 -7.81 -17.47
C SER A 94 -0.87 -7.96 -16.84
N SER A 95 -1.23 -7.10 -15.89
CA SER A 95 -2.44 -7.27 -15.09
C SER A 95 -3.74 -7.13 -15.89
N ILE A 96 -3.78 -6.28 -16.93
CA ILE A 96 -4.96 -6.18 -17.81
C ILE A 96 -5.13 -7.40 -18.74
N LEU A 97 -4.10 -8.23 -18.86
CA LEU A 97 -4.06 -9.44 -19.69
C LEU A 97 -3.98 -10.71 -18.81
N ASP A 98 -4.52 -10.64 -17.59
CA ASP A 98 -4.52 -11.73 -16.61
C ASP A 98 -3.13 -12.32 -16.32
N ASP A 99 -2.09 -11.49 -16.41
CA ASP A 99 -0.67 -11.84 -16.22
C ASP A 99 -0.11 -12.89 -17.19
N GLN A 100 -0.88 -13.28 -18.23
CA GLN A 100 -0.41 -14.21 -19.25
C GLN A 100 0.93 -13.78 -19.89
N PRO A 101 1.17 -12.49 -20.21
CA PRO A 101 2.48 -12.05 -20.69
C PRO A 101 3.65 -12.40 -19.77
N THR A 102 3.45 -12.29 -18.46
CA THR A 102 4.48 -12.61 -17.46
C THR A 102 4.81 -14.09 -17.47
N ILE A 103 3.76 -14.93 -17.53
CA ILE A 103 3.89 -16.39 -17.62
C ILE A 103 4.64 -16.75 -18.91
N ASP A 104 4.29 -16.14 -20.05
CA ASP A 104 4.94 -16.38 -21.33
C ASP A 104 6.43 -16.00 -21.31
N VAL A 105 6.77 -14.86 -20.69
CA VAL A 105 8.15 -14.41 -20.50
C VAL A 105 8.94 -15.41 -19.67
N LEU A 106 8.44 -15.81 -18.50
CA LEU A 106 9.15 -16.73 -17.61
C LEU A 106 9.28 -18.13 -18.23
N ASN A 107 8.27 -18.59 -18.95
CA ASN A 107 8.31 -19.81 -19.75
C ASN A 107 9.38 -19.74 -20.86
N ALA A 108 9.51 -18.61 -21.55
CA ALA A 108 10.51 -18.42 -22.60
C ALA A 108 11.94 -18.40 -22.06
N ILE A 109 12.16 -17.70 -20.94
CA ILE A 109 13.47 -17.70 -20.24
C ILE A 109 13.80 -19.12 -19.76
N GLY A 110 12.79 -19.93 -19.49
CA GLY A 110 12.93 -21.29 -18.98
C GLY A 110 13.17 -21.29 -17.49
N LEU A 111 12.24 -20.68 -16.73
CA LEU A 111 12.16 -20.83 -15.28
C LEU A 111 12.15 -22.33 -14.93
N ASP A 112 13.03 -22.74 -14.02
CA ASP A 112 13.19 -24.15 -13.65
C ASP A 112 12.17 -24.56 -12.59
N VAL A 113 11.90 -23.69 -11.61
CA VAL A 113 10.94 -23.89 -10.52
C VAL A 113 10.56 -22.57 -9.88
N THR A 114 9.34 -22.48 -9.36
CA THR A 114 8.93 -21.36 -8.51
C THR A 114 8.17 -21.82 -7.27
N SER A 115 8.17 -21.04 -6.18
CA SER A 115 7.13 -21.17 -5.16
C SER A 115 5.95 -20.25 -5.49
N ALA A 116 4.78 -20.53 -4.91
CA ALA A 116 3.76 -19.51 -4.79
C ALA A 116 4.20 -18.47 -3.75
N GLY A 117 3.88 -17.21 -4.00
CA GLY A 117 3.76 -16.14 -3.02
C GLY A 117 2.30 -15.89 -2.67
N ASN A 118 1.99 -14.76 -2.03
CA ASN A 118 0.61 -14.44 -1.70
C ASN A 118 -0.21 -14.05 -2.93
N HIS A 119 0.40 -13.36 -3.90
CA HIS A 119 -0.33 -12.83 -5.05
C HIS A 119 -0.71 -13.90 -6.10
N GLU A 120 -0.10 -15.08 -6.06
CA GLU A 120 -0.61 -16.25 -6.78
C GLU A 120 -2.01 -16.71 -6.31
N PHE A 121 -2.48 -16.22 -5.15
CA PHE A 121 -3.82 -16.51 -4.60
C PHE A 121 -4.82 -15.36 -4.77
N ASP A 122 -4.46 -14.23 -5.39
CA ASP A 122 -5.33 -13.04 -5.56
C ASP A 122 -6.70 -13.39 -6.15
N LYS A 123 -6.69 -14.20 -7.20
CA LYS A 123 -7.90 -14.66 -7.92
C LYS A 123 -8.46 -15.97 -7.35
N GLY A 124 -7.95 -16.40 -6.20
CA GLY A 124 -8.39 -17.59 -5.47
C GLY A 124 -7.78 -18.90 -5.94
N ILE A 125 -7.93 -19.92 -5.10
CA ILE A 125 -7.35 -21.26 -5.34
C ILE A 125 -7.82 -21.91 -6.65
N THR A 126 -9.00 -21.55 -7.16
CA THR A 126 -9.49 -22.07 -8.45
C THR A 126 -8.68 -21.49 -9.60
N ASP A 127 -8.37 -20.19 -9.58
CA ASP A 127 -7.53 -19.57 -10.60
C ASP A 127 -6.10 -20.13 -10.55
N LEU A 128 -5.54 -20.27 -9.35
CA LEU A 128 -4.24 -20.92 -9.17
C LEU A 128 -4.25 -22.33 -9.78
N ALA A 129 -5.20 -23.18 -9.39
CA ALA A 129 -5.24 -24.58 -9.81
C ALA A 129 -5.56 -24.78 -11.31
N ASP A 130 -6.53 -24.03 -11.85
CA ASP A 130 -7.06 -24.28 -13.19
C ASP A 130 -6.38 -23.43 -14.27
N ARG A 131 -5.72 -22.32 -13.91
CA ARG A 131 -5.06 -21.41 -14.83
C ARG A 131 -3.56 -21.30 -14.59
N LEU A 132 -3.12 -20.95 -13.39
CA LEU A 132 -1.69 -20.67 -13.16
C LEU A 132 -0.83 -21.93 -13.20
N LEU A 133 -1.17 -22.97 -12.43
CA LEU A 133 -0.43 -24.25 -12.42
C LEU A 133 -0.23 -24.82 -13.85
N PRO A 134 -1.26 -24.94 -14.70
CA PRO A 134 -1.06 -25.47 -16.06
C PRO A 134 -0.43 -24.47 -17.06
N ALA A 135 -0.42 -23.17 -16.76
CA ALA A 135 0.15 -22.17 -17.67
C ALA A 135 1.66 -21.98 -17.49
N PHE A 136 2.19 -22.20 -16.28
CA PHE A 136 3.64 -22.25 -16.07
C PHE A 136 4.21 -23.60 -16.53
N ASN A 137 5.33 -23.55 -17.25
CA ASN A 137 6.12 -24.75 -17.56
C ASN A 137 6.92 -25.24 -16.33
N ALA A 138 7.23 -24.31 -15.41
CA ALA A 138 7.88 -24.59 -14.14
C ALA A 138 6.84 -25.01 -13.09
N PRO A 139 7.14 -25.98 -12.21
CA PRO A 139 6.23 -26.31 -11.11
C PRO A 139 6.15 -25.14 -10.12
N ILE A 140 4.93 -24.87 -9.63
CA ILE A 140 4.66 -23.87 -8.56
C ILE A 140 4.51 -24.58 -7.21
N LEU A 141 5.47 -24.37 -6.32
CA LEU A 141 5.58 -25.09 -5.06
C LEU A 141 4.91 -24.35 -3.91
N SER A 142 4.15 -25.09 -3.09
CA SER A 142 3.70 -24.61 -1.78
C SER A 142 3.57 -25.79 -0.81
N ALA A 143 4.52 -25.89 0.12
CA ALA A 143 4.59 -27.01 1.06
C ALA A 143 3.75 -26.77 2.31
N ASN A 144 3.56 -25.51 2.70
CA ASN A 144 2.85 -25.11 3.92
C ASN A 144 1.39 -24.70 3.67
N VAL A 145 0.96 -24.55 2.41
CA VAL A 145 -0.46 -24.38 2.06
C VAL A 145 -1.02 -25.72 1.56
N THR A 146 -2.04 -26.23 2.24
CA THR A 146 -2.67 -27.53 1.95
C THR A 146 -4.18 -27.39 1.80
N GLY A 147 -4.84 -28.41 1.26
CA GLY A 147 -6.31 -28.42 1.06
C GLY A 147 -6.75 -28.44 -0.39
N ASN A 148 -5.83 -28.27 -1.34
CA ASN A 148 -6.08 -28.41 -2.78
C ASN A 148 -5.27 -29.56 -3.39
N ALA A 149 -5.91 -30.41 -4.19
CA ALA A 149 -5.30 -31.61 -4.76
C ALA A 149 -4.31 -31.32 -5.91
N ALA A 150 -4.58 -30.29 -6.72
CA ALA A 150 -3.68 -29.90 -7.81
C ALA A 150 -2.38 -29.32 -7.24
N LEU A 151 -2.49 -28.38 -6.31
CA LEU A 151 -1.33 -27.79 -5.62
C LEU A 151 -0.50 -28.84 -4.87
N ALA A 152 -1.15 -29.82 -4.23
CA ALA A 152 -0.46 -30.90 -3.54
C ALA A 152 0.25 -31.89 -4.50
N ALA A 153 -0.22 -32.01 -5.75
CA ALA A 153 0.36 -32.89 -6.76
C ALA A 153 1.46 -32.23 -7.59
N GLU A 154 1.61 -30.90 -7.49
CA GLU A 154 2.57 -30.11 -8.27
C GLU A 154 4.03 -30.51 -7.98
N GLY A 155 4.90 -30.40 -9.00
CA GLY A 155 6.31 -30.79 -8.88
C GLY A 155 6.53 -32.27 -8.57
N SER A 156 7.32 -32.56 -7.54
CA SER A 156 7.47 -33.91 -6.95
C SER A 156 6.39 -34.23 -5.90
N GLY A 157 5.45 -33.30 -5.68
CA GLY A 157 4.36 -33.40 -4.71
C GLY A 157 4.66 -32.75 -3.36
N ASN A 158 3.62 -32.35 -2.65
CA ASN A 158 3.67 -31.72 -1.32
C ASN A 158 4.59 -30.48 -1.24
N GLY A 159 4.62 -29.68 -2.31
CA GLY A 159 5.40 -28.44 -2.38
C GLY A 159 6.91 -28.65 -2.50
N THR A 160 7.34 -29.81 -3.01
CA THR A 160 8.75 -30.06 -3.33
C THR A 160 8.94 -30.37 -4.81
N TRP A 161 10.15 -30.20 -5.30
CA TRP A 161 10.57 -30.64 -6.64
C TRP A 161 12.03 -31.03 -6.64
N ILE A 162 12.41 -32.07 -7.39
CA ILE A 162 13.80 -32.53 -7.45
C ILE A 162 14.23 -32.60 -8.92
N THR A 163 15.38 -32.02 -9.21
CA THR A 163 16.02 -32.09 -10.53
C THR A 163 17.48 -32.50 -10.41
N GLU A 164 18.07 -33.01 -11.49
CA GLU A 164 19.49 -33.39 -11.52
C GLU A 164 20.25 -32.50 -12.52
N VAL A 165 21.34 -31.89 -12.06
CA VAL A 165 22.20 -31.01 -12.85
C VAL A 165 23.66 -31.42 -12.63
N ASP A 166 24.35 -31.77 -13.71
CA ASP A 166 25.74 -32.26 -13.69
C ASP A 166 26.02 -33.34 -12.62
N GLY A 167 25.05 -34.27 -12.49
CA GLY A 167 25.12 -35.39 -11.56
C GLY A 167 24.88 -35.03 -10.09
N VAL A 168 24.44 -33.80 -9.79
CA VAL A 168 24.00 -33.37 -8.46
C VAL A 168 22.48 -33.25 -8.45
N ARG A 169 21.83 -33.91 -7.49
CA ARG A 169 20.38 -33.80 -7.28
C ARG A 169 20.08 -32.58 -6.42
N VAL A 170 19.31 -31.65 -6.96
CA VAL A 170 18.89 -30.42 -6.29
C VAL A 170 17.41 -30.54 -5.96
N GLY A 171 17.10 -30.55 -4.66
CA GLY A 171 15.75 -30.51 -4.13
C GLY A 171 15.33 -29.08 -3.83
N PHE A 172 14.11 -28.73 -4.20
CA PHE A 172 13.48 -27.45 -3.94
C PHE A 172 12.31 -27.65 -2.99
N VAL A 173 12.15 -26.72 -2.05
CA VAL A 173 11.01 -26.64 -1.14
C VAL A 173 10.42 -25.25 -1.24
N GLY A 174 9.17 -25.13 -1.68
CA GLY A 174 8.46 -23.85 -1.73
C GLY A 174 7.64 -23.62 -0.47
N VAL A 175 7.70 -22.43 0.12
CA VAL A 175 6.82 -22.03 1.23
C VAL A 175 6.30 -20.62 1.00
N VAL A 176 5.02 -20.42 1.34
CA VAL A 176 4.30 -19.15 1.24
C VAL A 176 4.30 -18.49 2.62
N THR A 177 4.23 -17.16 2.70
CA THR A 177 4.17 -16.47 3.98
C THR A 177 3.04 -16.98 4.88
N GLU A 178 3.32 -17.12 6.17
CA GLU A 178 2.28 -17.49 7.15
C GLU A 178 1.24 -16.38 7.37
N GLU A 179 1.51 -15.17 6.88
CA GLU A 179 0.58 -14.04 6.86
C GLU A 179 -0.48 -14.15 5.75
N LEU A 180 -0.41 -15.16 4.89
CA LEU A 180 -1.35 -15.37 3.77
C LEU A 180 -2.83 -15.19 4.17
N PRO A 181 -3.33 -15.71 5.32
CA PRO A 181 -4.73 -15.52 5.73
C PRO A 181 -5.14 -14.07 6.03
N SER A 182 -4.18 -13.18 6.31
CA SER A 182 -4.43 -11.74 6.46
C SER A 182 -4.21 -10.95 5.19
N LEU A 183 -3.47 -11.52 4.23
CA LEU A 183 -3.11 -10.85 2.98
C LEU A 183 -4.08 -11.15 1.85
N VAL A 184 -4.73 -12.31 1.86
CA VAL A 184 -5.62 -12.73 0.77
C VAL A 184 -7.03 -12.99 1.30
N SER A 185 -8.03 -12.76 0.46
CA SER A 185 -9.43 -12.93 0.82
C SER A 185 -9.74 -14.30 1.40
N LYS A 186 -10.58 -14.33 2.44
CA LYS A 186 -11.02 -15.59 3.04
C LYS A 186 -11.73 -16.52 2.02
N SER A 187 -12.44 -15.94 1.05
CA SER A 187 -13.06 -16.69 -0.06
C SER A 187 -12.05 -17.29 -1.02
N ALA A 188 -10.95 -16.58 -1.31
CA ALA A 188 -9.86 -17.07 -2.16
C ALA A 188 -9.10 -18.24 -1.51
N LEU A 189 -9.05 -18.26 -0.17
CA LEU A 189 -8.42 -19.30 0.65
C LEU A 189 -9.40 -20.37 1.16
N GLU A 190 -10.65 -20.39 0.68
CA GLU A 190 -11.65 -21.33 1.17
C GLU A 190 -11.17 -22.79 0.97
N GLY A 191 -11.19 -23.56 2.06
CA GLY A 191 -10.74 -24.96 2.06
C GLY A 191 -9.23 -25.14 2.20
N LEU A 192 -8.45 -24.06 2.26
CA LEU A 192 -7.01 -24.13 2.46
C LEU A 192 -6.62 -24.07 3.94
N THR A 193 -5.45 -24.64 4.27
CA THR A 193 -4.79 -24.53 5.58
C THR A 193 -3.37 -24.09 5.37
N VAL A 194 -2.99 -22.98 6.02
CA VAL A 194 -1.63 -22.44 6.03
C VAL A 194 -0.95 -22.87 7.33
N SER A 195 0.19 -23.52 7.21
CA SER A 195 1.05 -23.93 8.33
C SER A 195 2.28 -23.03 8.43
N ASP A 196 2.99 -23.10 9.56
CA ASP A 196 4.27 -22.41 9.77
C ASP A 196 5.24 -22.72 8.62
N ALA A 197 5.69 -21.65 7.95
CA ALA A 197 6.52 -21.75 6.75
C ALA A 197 7.88 -22.37 7.06
N THR A 198 8.57 -21.88 8.09
CA THR A 198 9.94 -22.28 8.43
C THR A 198 9.99 -23.73 8.94
N ALA A 199 9.10 -24.11 9.85
CA ALA A 199 9.00 -25.46 10.38
C ALA A 199 8.64 -26.48 9.30
N THR A 200 7.75 -26.09 8.38
CA THR A 200 7.41 -26.93 7.21
C THR A 200 8.60 -27.10 6.30
N ALA A 201 9.29 -26.01 5.94
CA ALA A 201 10.48 -26.05 5.09
C ALA A 201 11.58 -26.93 5.69
N ASN A 202 11.87 -26.76 6.98
CA ASN A 202 12.84 -27.56 7.73
C ASN A 202 12.51 -29.06 7.73
N THR A 203 11.22 -29.39 7.88
CA THR A 203 10.74 -30.77 7.84
C THR A 203 10.93 -31.38 6.45
N ARG A 204 10.58 -30.65 5.39
CA ARG A 204 10.75 -31.12 4.00
C ARG A 204 12.23 -31.23 3.61
N ALA A 205 13.06 -30.27 4.01
CA ALA A 205 14.49 -30.29 3.75
C ALA A 205 15.17 -31.49 4.43
N THR A 206 14.78 -31.80 5.67
CA THR A 206 15.28 -32.98 6.39
C THR A 206 14.85 -34.27 5.68
N ALA A 207 13.58 -34.34 5.26
CA ALA A 207 13.07 -35.51 4.53
C ALA A 207 13.84 -35.75 3.22
N LEU A 208 14.18 -34.69 2.48
CA LEU A 208 14.96 -34.80 1.23
C LEU A 208 16.42 -35.24 1.43
N LYS A 209 16.92 -35.33 2.68
CA LYS A 209 18.30 -35.71 3.02
C LYS A 209 18.38 -36.91 3.99
N ASP A 210 17.26 -37.58 4.28
CA ASP A 210 17.20 -38.61 5.32
C ASP A 210 17.57 -40.03 4.82
N GLY A 211 17.66 -40.24 3.52
CA GLY A 211 17.99 -41.51 2.87
C GLY A 211 16.78 -42.40 2.55
N ASP A 212 15.55 -41.93 2.76
CA ASP A 212 14.31 -42.60 2.34
C ASP A 212 13.95 -42.32 0.88
N ALA A 213 14.33 -43.24 -0.01
CA ALA A 213 14.01 -43.14 -1.44
C ALA A 213 12.50 -42.98 -1.77
N ALA A 214 11.57 -43.19 -0.83
CA ALA A 214 10.13 -43.01 -1.05
C ALA A 214 9.71 -41.53 -1.20
N ASN A 215 10.43 -40.58 -0.61
CA ASN A 215 10.13 -39.14 -0.69
C ASN A 215 11.02 -38.40 -1.72
N GLY A 216 11.97 -39.12 -2.34
CA GLY A 216 12.98 -38.57 -3.21
C GLY A 216 14.14 -37.95 -2.42
N GLU A 217 15.34 -38.05 -2.96
CA GLU A 217 16.57 -37.70 -2.24
C GLU A 217 17.34 -36.62 -2.99
N ALA A 218 17.87 -35.64 -2.26
CA ALA A 218 18.61 -34.51 -2.79
C ALA A 218 20.00 -34.40 -2.14
N ASP A 219 20.97 -34.00 -2.95
CA ASP A 219 22.33 -33.73 -2.51
C ASP A 219 22.46 -32.27 -2.02
N VAL A 220 21.65 -31.38 -2.60
CA VAL A 220 21.52 -29.96 -2.25
C VAL A 220 20.05 -29.64 -2.06
N VAL A 221 19.69 -28.91 -1.00
CA VAL A 221 18.32 -28.43 -0.77
C VAL A 221 18.27 -26.90 -0.80
N VAL A 222 17.39 -26.37 -1.64
CA VAL A 222 17.12 -24.95 -1.81
C VAL A 222 15.70 -24.67 -1.34
N VAL A 223 15.53 -23.70 -0.44
CA VAL A 223 14.20 -23.22 -0.05
C VAL A 223 13.85 -21.99 -0.89
N LEU A 224 12.68 -22.03 -1.52
CA LEU A 224 12.04 -20.87 -2.14
C LEU A 224 11.04 -20.35 -1.11
N ALA A 225 11.45 -19.35 -0.33
CA ALA A 225 10.66 -18.81 0.76
C ALA A 225 10.04 -17.50 0.33
N HIS A 226 8.72 -17.43 0.29
CA HIS A 226 8.04 -16.16 0.13
C HIS A 226 7.92 -15.45 1.49
N GLU A 227 9.07 -15.10 2.07
CA GLU A 227 9.25 -14.52 3.41
C GLU A 227 10.48 -13.59 3.42
N ASP A 228 10.54 -12.66 4.38
CA ASP A 228 11.65 -11.73 4.55
C ASP A 228 12.99 -12.45 4.85
N ALA A 229 14.01 -12.18 4.05
CA ALA A 229 15.32 -12.81 4.21
C ALA A 229 16.03 -12.43 5.52
N ALA A 230 15.92 -11.18 5.96
CA ALA A 230 16.63 -10.69 7.15
C ALA A 230 16.03 -11.26 8.44
N ILE A 231 14.72 -11.53 8.44
CA ILE A 231 13.99 -12.10 9.58
C ILE A 231 14.10 -13.63 9.58
N TYR A 232 13.87 -14.29 8.44
CA TYR A 232 13.70 -15.75 8.38
C TYR A 232 14.92 -16.52 7.88
N GLY A 233 15.85 -15.88 7.18
CA GLY A 233 16.97 -16.55 6.51
C GLY A 233 17.87 -17.39 7.43
N ASN A 234 17.95 -17.06 8.73
CA ASN A 234 18.74 -17.80 9.73
C ASN A 234 17.93 -18.80 10.57
N GLN A 235 16.64 -18.99 10.27
CA GLN A 235 15.76 -19.88 11.02
C GLN A 235 15.68 -21.30 10.43
N PHE A 236 16.33 -21.53 9.29
CA PHE A 236 16.41 -22.84 8.65
C PHE A 236 17.47 -23.74 9.30
N ASN A 237 17.23 -25.05 9.28
CA ASN A 237 18.11 -26.06 9.84
C ASN A 237 19.25 -26.46 8.88
N GLY A 238 20.17 -27.29 9.35
CA GLY A 238 21.36 -27.66 8.59
C GLY A 238 21.12 -28.58 7.39
N ALA A 239 19.87 -28.98 7.12
CA ALA A 239 19.53 -29.67 5.88
C ALA A 239 19.38 -28.71 4.70
N VAL A 240 19.11 -27.43 4.93
CA VAL A 240 19.01 -26.39 3.89
C VAL A 240 20.39 -25.85 3.55
N ASP A 241 20.70 -25.73 2.25
CA ASP A 241 21.99 -25.19 1.77
C ASP A 241 21.86 -23.77 1.19
N ALA A 242 20.67 -23.44 0.66
CA ALA A 242 20.40 -22.14 0.06
C ALA A 242 18.94 -21.70 0.25
N VAL A 243 18.71 -20.39 0.26
CA VAL A 243 17.37 -19.78 0.32
C VAL A 243 17.28 -18.66 -0.70
N VAL A 244 16.21 -18.67 -1.50
CA VAL A 244 15.75 -17.52 -2.28
C VAL A 244 14.49 -16.99 -1.60
N ALA A 245 14.59 -15.77 -1.08
CA ALA A 245 13.61 -15.08 -0.23
C ALA A 245 12.98 -13.86 -0.94
N GLY A 246 11.95 -13.24 -0.35
CA GLY A 246 11.06 -12.28 -1.04
C GLY A 246 10.04 -11.59 -0.15
N HIS A 247 8.87 -11.27 -0.73
CA HIS A 247 7.70 -10.69 -0.07
C HIS A 247 7.86 -9.23 0.36
N THR A 248 8.95 -8.90 1.05
CA THR A 248 9.15 -7.56 1.63
C THR A 248 9.76 -6.55 0.65
N HIS A 249 10.16 -7.01 -0.55
CA HIS A 249 10.84 -6.19 -1.57
C HIS A 249 12.16 -5.57 -1.10
N VAL A 250 12.75 -6.07 -0.02
CA VAL A 250 14.01 -5.54 0.54
C VAL A 250 15.19 -6.38 0.04
N PRO A 251 16.20 -5.79 -0.61
CA PRO A 251 17.34 -6.56 -1.09
C PRO A 251 18.18 -7.10 0.08
N PHE A 252 18.45 -8.41 0.07
CA PHE A 252 19.32 -9.10 1.01
C PHE A 252 20.25 -10.06 0.26
N ALA A 253 21.51 -10.17 0.67
CA ALA A 253 22.41 -11.21 0.15
C ALA A 253 23.57 -11.48 1.12
N GLU A 254 23.50 -12.58 1.85
CA GLU A 254 24.54 -12.99 2.80
C GLU A 254 24.63 -14.52 2.91
N VAL A 255 25.78 -15.00 3.39
CA VAL A 255 25.90 -16.38 3.89
C VAL A 255 25.70 -16.33 5.41
N VAL A 256 24.60 -16.92 5.87
CA VAL A 256 24.21 -16.92 7.28
C VAL A 256 24.45 -18.29 7.90
N LYS A 257 24.33 -18.38 9.24
CA LYS A 257 24.37 -19.65 9.96
C LYS A 257 22.95 -20.20 10.12
N SER A 258 22.79 -21.48 9.78
CA SER A 258 21.62 -22.28 10.12
C SER A 258 21.46 -22.42 11.63
N THR A 259 20.30 -22.91 12.07
CA THR A 259 20.07 -23.25 13.49
C THR A 259 21.05 -24.29 14.04
N ASP A 260 21.65 -25.09 13.15
CA ASP A 260 22.61 -26.13 13.49
C ASP A 260 24.07 -25.69 13.27
N GLY A 261 24.31 -24.45 12.84
CA GLY A 261 25.62 -23.84 12.68
C GLY A 261 26.32 -24.09 11.33
N THR A 262 25.63 -24.72 10.37
CA THR A 262 26.08 -24.84 8.97
C THR A 262 25.87 -23.53 8.21
N ASP A 263 26.60 -23.33 7.12
CA ASP A 263 26.42 -22.16 6.26
C ASP A 263 25.22 -22.36 5.33
N ILE A 264 24.40 -21.31 5.17
CA ILE A 264 23.30 -21.21 4.21
C ILE A 264 23.50 -19.94 3.39
N ALA A 265 23.52 -20.05 2.06
CA ALA A 265 23.50 -18.88 1.20
C ALA A 265 22.06 -18.35 1.03
N VAL A 266 21.83 -17.08 1.37
CA VAL A 266 20.50 -16.47 1.33
C VAL A 266 20.54 -15.25 0.43
N VAL A 267 19.61 -15.17 -0.52
CA VAL A 267 19.36 -13.98 -1.34
C VAL A 267 17.89 -13.61 -1.30
N GLN A 268 17.61 -12.31 -1.32
CA GLN A 268 16.32 -11.73 -1.69
C GLN A 268 16.60 -10.65 -2.73
N PRO A 269 16.28 -10.90 -4.00
CA PRO A 269 16.65 -10.02 -5.09
C PRO A 269 15.61 -8.92 -5.33
N ASP A 270 15.51 -7.99 -4.37
CA ASP A 270 14.67 -6.78 -4.45
C ASP A 270 13.23 -7.10 -4.92
N HIS A 271 12.71 -6.46 -5.96
CA HIS A 271 11.42 -6.75 -6.62
C HIS A 271 11.44 -6.26 -8.08
N TYR A 272 10.37 -6.50 -8.84
CA TYR A 272 10.11 -5.96 -10.20
C TYR A 272 11.21 -6.24 -11.24
N GLY A 273 12.04 -7.27 -11.00
CA GLY A 273 13.20 -7.54 -11.83
C GLY A 273 14.30 -6.47 -11.74
N LEU A 274 14.35 -5.68 -10.67
CA LEU A 274 15.43 -4.71 -10.41
C LEU A 274 16.75 -5.41 -10.11
N LYS A 275 16.71 -6.58 -9.47
CA LYS A 275 17.90 -7.38 -9.14
C LYS A 275 17.73 -8.83 -9.53
N LEU A 276 18.86 -9.50 -9.72
CA LEU A 276 18.96 -10.94 -9.94
C LEU A 276 19.85 -11.53 -8.85
N GLY A 277 19.28 -12.38 -8.00
CA GLY A 277 20.01 -13.05 -6.93
C GLY A 277 20.90 -14.13 -7.54
N GLU A 278 22.15 -14.21 -7.10
CA GLU A 278 23.09 -15.25 -7.53
C GLU A 278 23.65 -15.97 -6.30
N ILE A 279 23.36 -17.26 -6.22
CA ILE A 279 23.95 -18.19 -5.26
C ILE A 279 24.86 -19.16 -6.00
N SER A 280 26.11 -19.26 -5.56
CA SER A 280 27.07 -20.23 -6.07
C SER A 280 27.39 -21.25 -4.98
N LEU A 281 27.15 -22.54 -5.25
CA LEU A 281 27.41 -23.63 -4.33
C LEU A 281 28.49 -24.56 -4.90
N THR A 282 29.56 -24.78 -4.15
CA THR A 282 30.58 -25.77 -4.50
C THR A 282 30.25 -27.10 -3.83
N VAL A 283 29.84 -28.07 -4.65
CA VAL A 283 29.50 -29.43 -4.22
C VAL A 283 30.70 -30.33 -4.42
N THR A 284 31.19 -30.91 -3.33
CA THR A 284 32.30 -31.87 -3.34
C THR A 284 31.73 -33.28 -3.31
N THR A 285 32.13 -34.12 -4.28
CA THR A 285 31.83 -35.55 -4.32
C THR A 285 32.99 -36.33 -3.73
N SER A 286 32.75 -36.98 -2.59
CA SER A 286 33.70 -37.87 -1.92
C SER A 286 33.89 -39.19 -2.67
N ALA A 287 34.96 -39.91 -2.32
CA ALA A 287 35.31 -41.19 -2.95
C ALA A 287 34.23 -42.29 -2.82
N ASP A 288 33.35 -42.22 -1.82
CA ASP A 288 32.21 -43.13 -1.65
C ASP A 288 30.96 -42.71 -2.43
N GLY A 289 31.04 -41.60 -3.17
CA GLY A 289 29.96 -41.03 -3.97
C GLY A 289 29.11 -39.98 -3.25
N THR A 290 29.31 -39.80 -1.94
CA THR A 290 28.58 -38.80 -1.13
C THR A 290 28.87 -37.39 -1.64
N LYS A 291 27.84 -36.55 -1.72
CA LYS A 291 27.95 -35.16 -2.15
C LYS A 291 27.60 -34.23 -1.01
N ALA A 292 28.39 -33.17 -0.83
CA ALA A 292 28.15 -32.17 0.19
C ALA A 292 28.54 -30.76 -0.31
N VAL A 293 27.79 -29.75 0.10
CA VAL A 293 28.16 -28.35 -0.10
C VAL A 293 29.34 -28.01 0.80
N THR A 294 30.41 -27.48 0.20
CA THR A 294 31.69 -27.19 0.88
C THR A 294 32.06 -25.72 0.85
N ALA A 295 31.44 -24.94 -0.04
CA ALA A 295 31.54 -23.48 -0.07
C ALA A 295 30.26 -22.91 -0.69
N ALA A 296 29.86 -21.74 -0.24
CA ALA A 296 28.70 -21.03 -0.73
C ALA A 296 28.99 -19.53 -0.83
N THR A 297 28.41 -18.85 -1.82
CA THR A 297 28.39 -17.39 -1.92
C THR A 297 27.00 -16.92 -2.29
N ALA A 298 26.61 -15.74 -1.80
CA ALA A 298 25.36 -15.07 -2.13
C ALA A 298 25.66 -13.62 -2.54
N ARG A 299 25.01 -13.13 -3.61
CA ARG A 299 25.04 -11.72 -4.00
C ARG A 299 23.80 -11.37 -4.83
N ASN A 300 23.44 -10.08 -4.87
CA ASN A 300 22.46 -9.56 -5.82
C ASN A 300 23.17 -8.80 -6.94
N LEU A 301 22.83 -9.11 -8.18
CA LEU A 301 23.19 -8.34 -9.38
C LEU A 301 22.16 -7.24 -9.57
N ASP A 302 22.61 -6.00 -9.73
CA ASP A 302 21.72 -4.89 -10.09
C ASP A 302 21.46 -4.91 -11.60
N LEU A 303 20.22 -5.18 -12.00
CA LEU A 303 19.85 -5.26 -13.40
C LEU A 303 19.68 -3.86 -14.02
N ALA A 304 19.46 -2.81 -13.23
CA ALA A 304 19.47 -1.44 -13.73
C ALA A 304 20.88 -0.97 -14.15
N GLU A 305 21.93 -1.60 -13.61
CA GLU A 305 23.33 -1.34 -13.99
C GLU A 305 23.83 -2.23 -15.14
N SER A 306 23.03 -3.22 -15.58
CA SER A 306 23.42 -4.14 -16.66
C SER A 306 23.38 -3.47 -18.04
N ASP A 307 24.37 -3.78 -18.89
CA ASP A 307 24.40 -3.42 -20.31
C ASP A 307 23.89 -4.55 -21.23
N CYS A 308 23.40 -5.65 -20.64
CA CYS A 308 22.94 -6.84 -21.34
C CYS A 308 21.58 -6.57 -22.00
N THR A 309 21.60 -6.35 -23.32
CA THR A 309 20.42 -5.99 -24.12
C THR A 309 20.10 -7.00 -25.22
N THR A 310 20.81 -8.14 -25.24
CA THR A 310 20.57 -9.19 -26.23
C THR A 310 19.20 -9.81 -25.98
N ASP A 311 18.37 -9.89 -27.02
CA ASP A 311 17.09 -10.61 -26.98
C ASP A 311 17.33 -12.12 -26.90
N ALA A 312 17.57 -12.60 -25.69
CA ALA A 312 17.65 -14.01 -25.39
C ALA A 312 16.24 -14.60 -25.34
N TYR A 313 16.10 -15.81 -25.91
CA TYR A 313 14.87 -16.59 -25.89
C TYR A 313 13.64 -15.95 -26.59
N GLY A 314 13.80 -14.81 -27.26
CA GLY A 314 12.72 -14.11 -27.98
C GLY A 314 11.79 -13.29 -27.07
N VAL A 315 12.23 -12.98 -25.85
CA VAL A 315 11.46 -12.24 -24.84
C VAL A 315 11.04 -10.85 -25.34
N ALA A 316 11.86 -10.19 -26.15
CA ALA A 316 11.51 -8.87 -26.69
C ALA A 316 10.23 -8.91 -27.54
N GLY A 317 9.98 -10.01 -28.25
CA GLY A 317 8.75 -10.22 -29.02
C GLY A 317 7.52 -10.38 -28.14
N ILE A 318 7.65 -11.09 -27.01
CA ILE A 318 6.57 -11.31 -26.04
C ILE A 318 6.18 -9.99 -25.38
N VAL A 319 7.17 -9.23 -24.88
CA VAL A 319 6.93 -7.93 -24.25
C VAL A 319 6.30 -6.93 -25.24
N ALA A 320 6.77 -6.90 -26.50
CA ALA A 320 6.20 -6.03 -27.52
C ALA A 320 4.74 -6.39 -27.87
N GLN A 321 4.40 -7.68 -27.88
CA GLN A 321 3.04 -8.14 -28.10
C GLN A 321 2.15 -7.80 -26.91
N ALA A 322 2.63 -8.05 -25.69
CA ALA A 322 1.94 -7.70 -24.44
C ALA A 322 1.61 -6.19 -24.37
N LYS A 323 2.56 -5.34 -24.78
CA LYS A 323 2.31 -3.90 -24.89
C LYS A 323 1.19 -3.57 -25.87
N THR A 324 1.20 -4.19 -27.04
CA THR A 324 0.15 -4.00 -28.06
C THR A 324 -1.21 -4.45 -27.55
N ASP A 325 -1.27 -5.61 -26.90
CA ASP A 325 -2.51 -6.20 -26.42
C ASP A 325 -3.05 -5.48 -25.18
N SER A 326 -2.18 -5.00 -24.28
CA SER A 326 -2.59 -4.22 -23.10
C SER A 326 -3.08 -2.82 -23.48
N GLU A 327 -2.48 -2.20 -24.50
CA GLU A 327 -3.03 -0.97 -25.11
C GLU A 327 -4.41 -1.24 -25.73
N ALA A 328 -4.59 -2.37 -26.42
CA ALA A 328 -5.88 -2.73 -27.02
C ALA A 328 -6.95 -3.02 -25.96
N ALA A 329 -6.65 -3.83 -24.95
CA ALA A 329 -7.53 -4.11 -23.81
C ALA A 329 -7.87 -2.83 -23.03
N GLY A 330 -6.90 -1.93 -22.90
CA GLY A 330 -7.09 -0.63 -22.26
C GLY A 330 -8.10 0.29 -22.91
N ASN A 331 -8.40 0.09 -24.20
CA ASN A 331 -9.37 0.88 -24.94
C ASN A 331 -10.81 0.38 -24.76
N GLU A 332 -11.03 -0.72 -24.03
CA GLU A 332 -12.37 -1.19 -23.71
C GLU A 332 -13.08 -0.18 -22.81
N VAL A 333 -14.22 0.34 -23.29
CA VAL A 333 -15.08 1.26 -22.53
C VAL A 333 -15.84 0.45 -21.48
N ILE A 334 -15.62 0.76 -20.21
CA ILE A 334 -16.31 0.10 -19.08
C ILE A 334 -17.62 0.82 -18.73
N THR A 335 -17.67 2.15 -18.83
CA THR A 335 -18.88 2.95 -18.54
C THR A 335 -18.80 4.35 -19.15
N THR A 336 -19.82 5.19 -18.93
CA THR A 336 -19.82 6.61 -19.31
C THR A 336 -20.05 7.48 -18.07
N LEU A 337 -19.24 8.52 -17.92
CA LEU A 337 -19.34 9.49 -16.84
C LEU A 337 -20.08 10.74 -17.32
N GLY A 338 -21.09 11.17 -16.55
CA GLY A 338 -21.90 12.36 -16.83
C GLY A 338 -21.18 13.67 -16.51
N SER A 339 -20.17 13.63 -15.63
CA SER A 339 -19.28 14.75 -15.32
C SER A 339 -17.85 14.26 -15.08
N SER A 340 -16.90 15.19 -15.02
CA SER A 340 -15.56 14.88 -14.52
C SER A 340 -15.55 14.86 -12.99
N PHE A 341 -14.63 14.09 -12.42
CA PHE A 341 -14.20 14.12 -11.03
C PHE A 341 -12.70 14.39 -11.02
N LEU A 342 -12.31 15.53 -10.45
CA LEU A 342 -10.99 16.11 -10.57
C LEU A 342 -10.25 16.04 -9.24
N ARG A 343 -8.92 15.93 -9.30
CA ARG A 343 -8.02 16.04 -8.15
C ARG A 343 -7.77 17.51 -7.80
N GLY A 344 -7.33 17.75 -6.57
CA GLY A 344 -7.03 19.09 -6.05
C GLY A 344 -5.94 19.83 -6.84
N THR A 345 -6.04 21.16 -6.89
CA THR A 345 -5.16 22.05 -7.66
C THR A 345 -4.59 23.18 -6.80
N ASP A 346 -3.41 23.71 -7.15
CA ASP A 346 -2.87 24.95 -6.56
C ASP A 346 -3.22 26.19 -7.39
N THR A 347 -3.52 26.02 -8.68
CA THR A 347 -3.75 27.11 -9.64
C THR A 347 -5.15 27.10 -10.24
N GLY A 348 -5.99 26.13 -9.85
CA GLY A 348 -7.31 25.91 -10.43
C GLY A 348 -7.34 24.98 -11.63
N THR A 349 -6.18 24.60 -12.19
CA THR A 349 -6.08 23.80 -13.43
C THR A 349 -4.97 22.75 -13.45
N ASP A 350 -4.06 22.75 -12.47
CA ASP A 350 -2.97 21.78 -12.30
C ASP A 350 -3.41 20.60 -11.42
N TYR A 351 -4.32 19.77 -11.96
CA TYR A 351 -4.93 18.65 -11.23
C TYR A 351 -3.90 17.69 -10.63
N GLY A 352 -4.02 17.46 -9.32
CA GLY A 352 -3.14 16.62 -8.52
C GLY A 352 -1.97 17.34 -7.86
N ALA A 353 -1.76 18.64 -8.13
CA ALA A 353 -0.72 19.44 -7.49
C ALA A 353 -0.99 19.69 -5.99
N ASN A 354 -2.25 19.93 -5.63
CA ASN A 354 -2.66 20.18 -4.25
C ASN A 354 -3.30 18.93 -3.63
N ARG A 355 -2.60 18.30 -2.68
CA ARG A 355 -3.11 17.17 -1.88
C ARG A 355 -3.56 17.57 -0.48
N SER A 356 -3.41 18.84 -0.12
CA SER A 356 -3.89 19.42 1.13
C SER A 356 -5.36 19.85 1.03
N THR A 357 -6.06 19.50 -0.05
CA THR A 357 -7.46 19.87 -0.28
C THR A 357 -8.26 18.65 -0.71
N GLU A 358 -9.50 18.59 -0.25
CA GLU A 358 -10.48 17.58 -0.68
C GLU A 358 -10.72 17.66 -2.19
N SER A 359 -11.04 16.54 -2.83
CA SER A 359 -11.27 16.50 -4.27
C SER A 359 -12.40 15.54 -4.63
N THR A 360 -13.17 15.86 -5.67
CA THR A 360 -14.28 15.01 -6.13
C THR A 360 -13.78 13.65 -6.59
N ALA A 361 -12.55 13.55 -7.13
CA ALA A 361 -11.95 12.27 -7.51
C ALA A 361 -11.67 11.37 -6.29
N SER A 362 -11.13 11.92 -5.20
CA SER A 362 -10.92 11.16 -3.96
C SER A 362 -12.24 10.75 -3.31
N ASN A 363 -13.23 11.67 -3.29
CA ASN A 363 -14.55 11.37 -2.73
C ASN A 363 -15.28 10.29 -3.51
N LEU A 364 -15.23 10.30 -4.85
CA LEU A 364 -15.81 9.25 -5.67
C LEU A 364 -15.29 7.86 -5.31
N ILE A 365 -13.97 7.73 -5.13
CA ILE A 365 -13.34 6.47 -4.76
C ILE A 365 -13.72 6.08 -3.32
N ALA A 366 -13.73 7.02 -2.38
CA ALA A 366 -14.20 6.76 -1.03
C ALA A 366 -15.67 6.29 -1.01
N THR A 367 -16.54 6.89 -1.84
CA THR A 367 -17.94 6.48 -2.00
C THR A 367 -18.06 5.10 -2.62
N SER A 368 -17.22 4.73 -3.60
CA SER A 368 -17.22 3.36 -4.15
C SER A 368 -16.89 2.33 -3.07
N PHE A 369 -15.94 2.64 -2.18
CA PHE A 369 -15.54 1.77 -1.07
C PHE A 369 -16.65 1.61 -0.03
N ALA A 370 -17.33 2.71 0.33
CA ALA A 370 -18.49 2.65 1.23
C ALA A 370 -19.65 1.86 0.61
N SER A 371 -19.90 2.04 -0.69
CA SER A 371 -20.92 1.27 -1.42
C SER A 371 -20.59 -0.22 -1.36
N TRP A 372 -19.35 -0.60 -1.68
CA TRP A 372 -18.91 -1.99 -1.61
C TRP A 372 -19.06 -2.58 -0.21
N LEU A 373 -18.66 -1.83 0.83
CA LEU A 373 -18.79 -2.27 2.21
C LEU A 373 -20.26 -2.49 2.61
N SER A 374 -21.15 -1.60 2.19
CA SER A 374 -22.58 -1.64 2.56
C SER A 374 -23.43 -2.59 1.69
N THR A 375 -23.00 -2.92 0.48
CA THR A 375 -23.76 -3.82 -0.41
C THR A 375 -23.21 -5.23 -0.47
N ASP A 376 -21.88 -5.37 -0.49
CA ASP A 376 -21.23 -6.64 -0.85
C ASP A 376 -20.68 -7.35 0.40
N ILE A 377 -20.23 -6.60 1.42
CA ILE A 377 -19.63 -7.17 2.65
C ILE A 377 -20.59 -7.17 3.85
N GLN A 378 -21.20 -6.02 4.15
CA GLN A 378 -22.19 -5.82 5.23
C GLN A 378 -21.69 -6.26 6.63
N PRO A 379 -20.59 -5.67 7.13
CA PRO A 379 -20.14 -5.96 8.49
C PRO A 379 -21.13 -5.45 9.54
N ASP A 380 -21.13 -6.09 10.72
CA ASP A 380 -21.92 -5.64 11.87
C ASP A 380 -21.24 -4.41 12.51
N ALA A 381 -21.77 -3.23 12.19
CA ALA A 381 -21.35 -1.93 12.73
C ALA A 381 -22.53 -0.95 12.64
N ASP A 382 -22.52 0.08 13.49
CA ASP A 382 -23.57 1.12 13.47
C ASP A 382 -23.52 1.94 12.17
N TYR A 383 -22.32 2.16 11.64
CA TYR A 383 -22.08 2.93 10.41
C TYR A 383 -21.08 2.25 9.47
N SER A 384 -21.18 2.55 8.17
CA SER A 384 -20.22 2.15 7.14
C SER A 384 -19.76 3.37 6.34
N ILE A 385 -18.45 3.57 6.24
CA ILE A 385 -17.85 4.68 5.49
C ILE A 385 -16.70 4.18 4.63
N GLY A 386 -16.32 4.99 3.65
CA GLY A 386 -15.12 4.79 2.86
C GLY A 386 -14.19 5.98 2.99
N LEU A 387 -12.88 5.71 2.95
CA LEU A 387 -11.83 6.73 2.97
C LEU A 387 -10.86 6.50 1.82
N MET A 388 -10.33 7.57 1.24
CA MET A 388 -9.30 7.49 0.21
C MET A 388 -8.26 8.60 0.40
N ASN A 389 -6.98 8.24 0.45
CA ASN A 389 -5.90 9.21 0.50
C ASN A 389 -5.67 9.84 -0.90
N PRO A 390 -5.45 11.15 -1.00
CA PRO A 390 -5.28 11.83 -2.29
C PRO A 390 -4.01 11.40 -3.03
N GLY A 391 -3.02 10.83 -2.33
CA GLY A 391 -1.81 10.26 -2.94
C GLY A 391 -2.06 9.02 -3.80
N GLY A 392 -3.11 8.25 -3.46
CA GLY A 392 -3.55 7.06 -4.18
C GLY A 392 -4.29 7.36 -5.50
N VAL A 393 -4.74 8.60 -5.71
CA VAL A 393 -5.48 9.03 -6.91
C VAL A 393 -4.51 9.65 -7.93
N ARG A 394 -4.27 8.94 -9.03
CA ARG A 394 -3.13 9.26 -9.94
C ARG A 394 -3.52 9.94 -11.24
N ALA A 395 -4.79 9.93 -11.59
CA ALA A 395 -5.37 10.69 -12.68
C ALA A 395 -6.79 11.14 -12.33
N ASP A 396 -7.36 12.00 -13.17
CA ASP A 396 -8.72 12.49 -13.03
C ASP A 396 -9.69 11.57 -13.80
N TYR A 397 -10.92 11.42 -13.29
CA TYR A 397 -11.99 10.79 -14.05
C TYR A 397 -12.65 11.86 -14.92
N LEU A 398 -12.52 11.76 -16.25
CA LEU A 398 -13.05 12.78 -17.16
C LEU A 398 -14.45 12.41 -17.66
N ALA A 399 -15.32 13.40 -17.83
CA ALA A 399 -16.64 13.21 -18.43
C ALA A 399 -16.55 12.51 -19.81
N GLY A 400 -17.48 11.61 -20.10
CA GLY A 400 -17.51 10.81 -21.33
C GLY A 400 -17.20 9.35 -21.10
N GLU A 401 -16.75 8.66 -22.14
CA GLU A 401 -16.38 7.24 -22.06
C GLU A 401 -15.20 7.05 -21.11
N LEU A 402 -15.37 6.18 -20.11
CA LEU A 402 -14.30 5.70 -19.25
C LEU A 402 -13.85 4.33 -19.75
N THR A 403 -12.58 4.21 -20.11
CA THR A 403 -11.98 2.93 -20.49
C THR A 403 -11.30 2.22 -19.33
N SER A 404 -11.07 0.92 -19.45
CA SER A 404 -10.32 0.13 -18.46
C SER A 404 -8.92 0.70 -18.20
N GLY A 405 -8.21 1.11 -19.26
CA GLY A 405 -6.89 1.74 -19.13
C GLY A 405 -6.93 3.10 -18.42
N GLN A 406 -8.00 3.88 -18.63
CA GLN A 406 -8.20 5.13 -17.88
C GLN A 406 -8.48 4.86 -16.41
N ALA A 407 -9.36 3.90 -16.08
CA ALA A 407 -9.63 3.50 -14.69
C ALA A 407 -8.36 3.01 -13.99
N TYR A 408 -7.53 2.21 -14.68
CA TYR A 408 -6.22 1.81 -14.17
C TYR A 408 -5.30 3.00 -13.91
N THR A 409 -5.24 3.95 -14.84
CA THR A 409 -4.40 5.16 -14.69
C THR A 409 -4.79 5.97 -13.45
N VAL A 410 -6.06 5.93 -13.04
CA VAL A 410 -6.53 6.60 -11.82
C VAL A 410 -6.08 5.86 -10.54
N GLN A 411 -6.18 4.53 -10.50
CA GLN A 411 -5.75 3.67 -9.37
C GLN A 411 -4.72 2.61 -9.82
N PRO A 412 -3.45 2.99 -10.06
CA PRO A 412 -2.48 2.14 -10.74
C PRO A 412 -1.70 1.20 -9.82
N PHE A 413 -1.80 1.38 -8.50
CA PHE A 413 -0.96 0.70 -7.52
C PHE A 413 -1.34 -0.76 -7.26
N GLY A 414 -2.51 -1.19 -7.73
CA GLY A 414 -2.98 -2.55 -7.48
C GLY A 414 -3.18 -2.84 -5.99
N ASN A 415 -3.53 -1.83 -5.19
CA ASN A 415 -3.85 -2.08 -3.79
C ASN A 415 -5.09 -2.94 -3.69
N GLU A 416 -5.18 -3.69 -2.59
CA GLU A 416 -6.35 -4.47 -2.27
C GLU A 416 -7.33 -3.69 -1.40
N MET A 417 -8.59 -4.10 -1.46
CA MET A 417 -9.66 -3.58 -0.62
C MET A 417 -9.71 -4.30 0.71
N ALA A 418 -9.70 -3.52 1.77
CA ALA A 418 -9.86 -4.01 3.12
C ALA A 418 -10.85 -3.14 3.90
N TYR A 419 -11.29 -3.64 5.05
CA TYR A 419 -12.04 -2.86 6.02
C TYR A 419 -11.68 -3.24 7.46
N ALA A 420 -11.90 -2.32 8.38
CA ALA A 420 -11.82 -2.58 9.82
C ALA A 420 -12.85 -1.75 10.58
N THR A 421 -13.19 -2.17 11.81
CA THR A 421 -14.14 -1.46 12.66
C THR A 421 -13.42 -0.62 13.71
N TYR A 422 -13.76 0.66 13.75
CA TYR A 422 -13.21 1.67 14.65
C TYR A 422 -14.31 2.24 15.55
N THR A 423 -13.94 2.87 16.66
CA THR A 423 -14.89 3.68 17.42
C THR A 423 -15.06 5.05 16.77
N GLY A 424 -16.17 5.75 17.04
CA GLY A 424 -16.36 7.12 16.57
C GLY A 424 -15.23 8.07 17.00
N ALA A 425 -14.69 7.89 18.21
CA ALA A 425 -13.52 8.64 18.66
C ALA A 425 -12.27 8.36 17.80
N GLN A 426 -12.03 7.11 17.41
CA GLN A 426 -10.93 6.76 16.51
C GLN A 426 -11.13 7.34 15.11
N VAL A 427 -12.36 7.37 14.58
CA VAL A 427 -12.66 8.01 13.28
C VAL A 427 -12.36 9.51 13.33
N LYS A 428 -12.75 10.21 14.40
CA LYS A 428 -12.40 11.63 14.61
C LYS A 428 -10.88 11.82 14.69
N GLN A 429 -10.16 10.91 15.35
CA GLN A 429 -8.70 10.94 15.40
C GLN A 429 -8.06 10.76 14.01
N VAL A 430 -8.55 9.82 13.19
CA VAL A 430 -8.10 9.62 11.80
C VAL A 430 -8.29 10.88 10.96
N LEU A 431 -9.45 11.54 11.09
CA LEU A 431 -9.71 12.80 10.39
C LEU A 431 -8.78 13.92 10.89
N ALA A 432 -8.44 13.96 12.19
CA ALA A 432 -7.45 14.92 12.71
C ALA A 432 -6.01 14.64 12.22
N GLU A 433 -5.64 13.38 11.99
CA GLU A 433 -4.34 12.96 11.45
C GLU A 433 -4.06 13.49 10.04
N GLN A 434 -5.11 13.91 9.31
CA GLN A 434 -4.95 14.52 7.99
C GLN A 434 -4.19 15.85 8.04
N PHE A 435 -4.13 16.54 9.19
CA PHE A 435 -3.30 17.73 9.40
C PHE A 435 -1.91 17.33 9.86
N GLN A 436 -0.88 17.56 9.03
CA GLN A 436 0.45 16.94 9.16
C GLN A 436 1.59 17.96 9.24
N PRO A 437 1.63 18.83 10.27
CA PRO A 437 2.55 19.96 10.33
C PRO A 437 4.04 19.60 10.39
N THR A 438 4.36 18.34 10.68
CA THR A 438 5.74 17.83 10.77
C THR A 438 6.21 17.15 9.49
N THR A 439 5.42 17.19 8.41
CA THR A 439 5.72 16.51 7.14
C THR A 439 6.07 17.51 6.04
N THR A 440 6.14 17.05 4.79
CA THR A 440 6.44 17.90 3.63
C THR A 440 5.24 18.76 3.16
N ARG A 441 4.08 18.62 3.80
CA ARG A 441 2.84 19.33 3.46
C ARG A 441 2.01 19.61 4.72
N ALA A 442 1.25 20.71 4.70
CA ALA A 442 0.44 21.13 5.84
C ALA A 442 -0.66 20.12 6.18
N ALA A 443 -1.29 19.54 5.15
CA ALA A 443 -2.32 18.54 5.29
C ALA A 443 -2.27 17.51 4.14
N LEU A 444 -2.96 16.40 4.36
CA LEU A 444 -3.24 15.37 3.37
C LEU A 444 -4.73 15.01 3.48
N MET A 445 -5.59 15.85 2.92
CA MET A 445 -7.04 15.77 3.12
C MET A 445 -7.60 14.49 2.52
N LEU A 446 -8.21 13.66 3.37
CA LEU A 446 -8.85 12.42 2.92
C LEU A 446 -10.07 12.73 2.06
N GLY A 447 -10.24 11.96 0.99
CA GLY A 447 -11.55 11.76 0.39
C GLY A 447 -12.43 10.97 1.35
N THR A 448 -13.67 11.39 1.50
CA THR A 448 -14.67 10.74 2.37
C THR A 448 -15.87 10.35 1.53
N SER A 449 -16.56 9.26 1.89
CA SER A 449 -17.77 8.85 1.19
C SER A 449 -18.91 9.87 1.36
N ASP A 450 -19.85 9.91 0.40
CA ASP A 450 -20.93 10.90 0.31
C ASP A 450 -21.84 10.98 1.56
N ASN A 451 -21.83 9.95 2.40
CA ASN A 451 -22.58 9.91 3.64
C ASN A 451 -21.84 10.52 4.85
N VAL A 452 -20.62 11.03 4.67
CA VAL A 452 -19.82 11.67 5.72
C VAL A 452 -19.80 13.19 5.55
N ALA A 453 -20.01 13.91 6.64
CA ALA A 453 -19.75 15.35 6.73
C ALA A 453 -18.87 15.66 7.94
N VAL A 454 -17.86 16.51 7.75
CA VAL A 454 -16.87 16.89 8.77
C VAL A 454 -16.88 18.39 8.92
N TYR A 455 -17.03 18.84 10.16
CA TYR A 455 -16.93 20.24 10.54
C TYR A 455 -15.63 20.46 11.31
N LEU A 456 -14.84 21.44 10.86
CA LEU A 456 -13.54 21.74 11.41
C LEU A 456 -13.60 22.98 12.30
N ASP A 457 -12.93 22.93 13.45
CA ASP A 457 -12.55 24.14 14.18
C ASP A 457 -11.44 24.83 13.38
N GLN A 458 -11.79 25.91 12.69
CA GLN A 458 -10.87 26.59 11.81
C GLN A 458 -9.76 27.33 12.57
N ASP A 459 -9.97 27.74 13.82
CA ASP A 459 -8.90 28.36 14.60
C ASP A 459 -7.83 27.33 14.98
N ALA A 460 -8.24 26.08 15.27
CA ALA A 460 -7.31 24.97 15.47
C ALA A 460 -6.61 24.55 14.16
N ALA A 461 -7.31 24.59 13.02
CA ALA A 461 -6.71 24.34 11.71
C ALA A 461 -5.63 25.39 11.38
N ASP A 462 -5.93 26.68 11.54
CA ASP A 462 -4.98 27.79 11.34
C ASP A 462 -3.73 27.62 12.23
N GLN A 463 -3.89 27.15 13.48
CA GLN A 463 -2.76 26.86 14.39
C GLN A 463 -1.85 25.77 13.82
N LEU A 464 -2.43 24.69 13.29
CA LEU A 464 -1.67 23.58 12.70
C LEU A 464 -0.92 24.05 11.44
N GLU A 465 -1.53 24.91 10.64
CA GLU A 465 -0.92 25.51 9.45
C GLU A 465 0.24 26.47 9.81
N ASP A 466 0.09 27.25 10.89
CA ASP A 466 1.18 28.08 11.42
C ASP A 466 2.35 27.22 11.90
N TYR A 467 2.09 26.13 12.62
CA TYR A 467 3.14 25.18 13.02
C TYR A 467 3.85 24.55 11.82
N PHE A 468 3.10 24.16 10.78
CA PHE A 468 3.69 23.70 9.53
C PHE A 468 4.62 24.76 8.91
N THR A 469 4.18 26.01 8.85
CA THR A 469 4.96 27.11 8.27
C THR A 469 6.25 27.33 9.06
N GLN A 470 6.18 27.34 10.40
CA GLN A 470 7.35 27.45 11.26
C GLN A 470 8.35 26.29 11.03
N ILE A 471 7.86 25.04 10.96
CA ILE A 471 8.71 23.85 10.80
C ILE A 471 9.31 23.75 9.39
N SER A 472 8.52 23.97 8.35
CA SER A 472 8.94 23.81 6.95
C SER A 472 9.94 24.89 6.51
N THR A 473 9.86 26.09 7.10
CA THR A 473 10.79 27.20 6.82
C THR A 473 12.04 27.20 7.70
N ALA A 474 12.09 26.35 8.73
CA ALA A 474 13.26 26.19 9.58
C ALA A 474 14.44 25.54 8.84
N SER A 475 15.67 25.87 9.27
CA SER A 475 16.87 25.22 8.77
C SER A 475 16.88 23.72 9.10
N GLU A 476 17.62 22.92 8.34
CA GLU A 476 17.70 21.47 8.56
C GLU A 476 18.19 21.10 9.97
N GLU A 477 19.10 21.91 10.53
CA GLU A 477 19.65 21.72 11.88
C GLU A 477 18.63 22.02 12.99
N GLU A 478 17.68 22.93 12.73
CA GLU A 478 16.68 23.39 13.72
C GLU A 478 15.36 22.61 13.64
N ARG A 479 15.03 22.06 12.47
CA ARG A 479 13.73 21.44 12.18
C ARG A 479 13.33 20.36 13.20
N GLY A 480 14.27 19.47 13.54
CA GLY A 480 14.01 18.39 14.51
C GLY A 480 13.72 18.92 15.92
N ALA A 481 14.48 19.92 16.38
CA ALA A 481 14.29 20.51 17.70
C ALA A 481 12.97 21.31 17.78
N LEU A 482 12.63 22.05 16.72
CA LEU A 482 11.38 22.79 16.64
C LEU A 482 10.17 21.86 16.60
N SER A 483 10.22 20.81 15.78
CA SER A 483 9.16 19.79 15.73
C SER A 483 8.96 19.11 17.09
N ALA A 484 10.04 18.78 17.80
CA ALA A 484 9.95 18.21 19.14
C ALA A 484 9.37 19.21 20.18
N GLY A 485 9.75 20.48 20.08
CA GLY A 485 9.25 21.55 20.95
C GLY A 485 7.77 21.87 20.77
N LEU A 486 7.26 21.77 19.54
CA LEU A 486 5.86 22.02 19.20
C LEU A 486 4.96 20.78 19.36
N ALA A 487 5.51 19.60 19.64
CA ALA A 487 4.74 18.35 19.68
C ALA A 487 3.51 18.40 20.59
N GLY A 488 3.62 19.03 21.76
CA GLY A 488 2.48 19.22 22.68
C GLY A 488 1.42 20.17 22.14
N ALA A 489 1.82 21.26 21.49
CA ALA A 489 0.90 22.24 20.90
C ALA A 489 0.20 21.68 19.65
N ILE A 490 0.91 20.88 18.85
CA ILE A 490 0.33 20.16 17.71
C ILE A 490 -0.70 19.14 18.18
N ALA A 491 -0.39 18.36 19.23
CA ALA A 491 -1.34 17.40 19.78
C ALA A 491 -2.60 18.09 20.34
N ASP A 492 -2.41 19.21 21.03
CA ASP A 492 -3.49 20.03 21.57
C ASP A 492 -4.40 20.58 20.45
N ALA A 493 -3.83 21.16 19.39
CA ALA A 493 -4.62 21.64 18.24
C ALA A 493 -5.33 20.50 17.49
N ARG A 494 -4.66 19.35 17.26
CA ARG A 494 -5.30 18.15 16.65
C ARG A 494 -6.47 17.61 17.48
N SER A 495 -6.44 17.76 18.79
CA SER A 495 -7.54 17.31 19.65
C SER A 495 -8.82 18.15 19.50
N ARG A 496 -8.72 19.35 18.90
CA ARG A 496 -9.85 20.27 18.68
C ARG A 496 -10.26 20.41 17.22
N VAL A 497 -9.34 20.18 16.28
CA VAL A 497 -9.55 20.50 14.86
C VAL A 497 -10.78 19.83 14.24
N ILE A 498 -11.19 18.67 14.76
CA ILE A 498 -12.44 18.01 14.37
C ILE A 498 -13.52 18.40 15.39
N ASP A 499 -14.37 19.36 15.01
CA ASP A 499 -15.46 19.85 15.86
C ASP A 499 -16.64 18.86 15.88
N ALA A 500 -17.10 18.44 14.69
CA ALA A 500 -18.16 17.45 14.56
C ALA A 500 -17.99 16.58 13.31
N VAL A 501 -18.46 15.34 13.42
CA VAL A 501 -18.56 14.40 12.30
C VAL A 501 -19.99 13.88 12.25
N TYR A 502 -20.59 13.88 11.08
CA TYR A 502 -21.89 13.30 10.82
C TYR A 502 -21.74 12.14 9.85
N ILE A 503 -22.40 11.01 10.14
CA ILE A 503 -22.50 9.86 9.23
C ILE A 503 -23.99 9.58 9.02
N ASP A 504 -24.41 9.45 7.76
CA ASP A 504 -25.82 9.28 7.37
C ASP A 504 -26.73 10.41 7.90
N GLY A 505 -26.16 11.59 8.16
CA GLY A 505 -26.85 12.75 8.72
C GLY A 505 -26.99 12.74 10.24
N GLU A 506 -26.47 11.73 10.94
CA GLU A 506 -26.49 11.62 12.40
C GLU A 506 -25.13 12.00 13.00
N LEU A 507 -25.13 12.70 14.14
CA LEU A 507 -23.90 13.09 14.84
C LEU A 507 -23.19 11.83 15.35
N LEU A 508 -21.90 11.71 15.04
CA LEU A 508 -21.08 10.57 15.42
C LEU A 508 -20.78 10.58 16.93
N ASP A 509 -21.38 9.64 17.64
CA ASP A 509 -21.05 9.32 19.04
C ASP A 509 -19.66 8.67 19.14
N ASP A 510 -18.89 9.04 20.16
CA ASP A 510 -17.53 8.54 20.35
C ASP A 510 -17.43 7.02 20.53
N ALA A 511 -18.49 6.39 21.05
CA ALA A 511 -18.58 4.96 21.27
C ALA A 511 -19.22 4.19 20.11
N ALA A 512 -19.77 4.88 19.10
CA ALA A 512 -20.35 4.22 17.93
C ALA A 512 -19.32 3.36 17.21
N SER A 513 -19.76 2.22 16.68
CA SER A 513 -18.95 1.35 15.85
C SER A 513 -19.05 1.76 14.38
N VAL A 514 -17.91 2.03 13.75
CA VAL A 514 -17.83 2.49 12.36
C VAL A 514 -16.95 1.52 11.59
N ALA A 515 -17.55 0.81 10.63
CA ALA A 515 -16.79 0.02 9.67
C ALA A 515 -16.23 0.96 8.59
N VAL A 516 -14.91 0.97 8.42
CA VAL A 516 -14.19 1.84 7.50
C VAL A 516 -13.57 0.98 6.40
N ALA A 517 -13.97 1.20 5.16
CA ALA A 517 -13.35 0.59 3.98
C ALA A 517 -12.32 1.53 3.36
N SER A 518 -11.17 0.98 2.98
CA SER A 518 -10.15 1.67 2.19
C SER A 518 -9.23 0.67 1.51
N ASN A 519 -8.20 1.19 0.83
CA ASN A 519 -7.09 0.37 0.38
C ASN A 519 -6.23 -0.11 1.57
N THR A 520 -5.57 -1.25 1.41
CA THR A 520 -4.69 -1.87 2.42
C THR A 520 -3.57 -0.95 2.89
N PHE A 521 -2.97 -0.16 2.00
CA PHE A 521 -1.93 0.81 2.34
C PHE A 521 -2.41 1.81 3.42
N LEU A 522 -3.59 2.40 3.24
CA LEU A 522 -4.14 3.36 4.17
C LEU A 522 -4.57 2.69 5.49
N LEU A 523 -5.22 1.53 5.41
CA LEU A 523 -5.63 0.77 6.60
C LEU A 523 -4.46 0.21 7.41
N ALA A 524 -3.28 0.05 6.81
CA ALA A 524 -2.04 -0.31 7.50
C ALA A 524 -1.39 0.89 8.24
N GLY A 525 -2.01 2.07 8.17
CA GLY A 525 -1.47 3.31 8.75
C GLY A 525 -0.53 4.08 7.81
N GLY A 526 -0.59 3.80 6.51
CA GLY A 526 0.13 4.56 5.47
C GLY A 526 -0.18 6.06 5.54
N ASP A 527 0.71 6.87 4.96
CA ASP A 527 0.61 8.33 4.95
C ASP A 527 0.48 8.98 6.36
N ASN A 528 0.96 8.32 7.41
CA ASN A 528 0.86 8.75 8.82
C ASN A 528 -0.55 8.73 9.42
N PHE A 529 -1.49 7.97 8.84
CA PHE A 529 -2.80 7.71 9.46
C PHE A 529 -2.71 6.57 10.47
N THR A 530 -1.85 6.74 11.47
CA THR A 530 -1.45 5.68 12.40
C THR A 530 -2.61 5.02 13.13
N THR A 531 -3.68 5.75 13.40
CA THR A 531 -4.89 5.22 14.04
C THR A 531 -5.55 4.12 13.21
N LEU A 532 -5.47 4.20 11.87
CA LEU A 532 -6.00 3.14 11.01
C LEU A 532 -5.24 1.82 11.18
N GLY A 533 -3.91 1.88 11.36
CA GLY A 533 -3.05 0.71 11.58
C GLY A 533 -3.22 0.03 12.94
N GLU A 534 -4.00 0.60 13.88
CA GLU A 534 -4.23 0.01 15.21
C GLU A 534 -5.17 -1.19 15.19
N LYS A 535 -5.96 -1.36 14.12
CA LYS A 535 -6.92 -2.46 13.98
C LYS A 535 -6.41 -3.49 13.00
N THR A 536 -6.64 -4.76 13.31
CA THR A 536 -6.52 -5.82 12.31
C THR A 536 -7.58 -5.61 11.24
N MET A 537 -7.17 -5.32 10.02
CA MET A 537 -8.06 -5.20 8.88
C MET A 537 -8.46 -6.57 8.35
N ILE A 538 -9.63 -6.63 7.72
CA ILE A 538 -10.08 -7.77 6.93
C ILE A 538 -9.81 -7.43 5.48
N ASN A 539 -8.76 -8.03 4.93
CA ASN A 539 -8.44 -7.92 3.52
C ASN A 539 -9.32 -8.89 2.69
N THR A 540 -9.78 -8.41 1.55
CA THR A 540 -10.67 -9.13 0.66
C THR A 540 -10.04 -9.54 -0.66
N GLY A 541 -8.75 -9.28 -0.90
CA GLY A 541 -8.05 -9.66 -2.15
C GLY A 541 -8.61 -9.03 -3.42
N ILE A 542 -9.69 -8.25 -3.33
CA ILE A 542 -10.29 -7.54 -4.44
C ILE A 542 -9.51 -6.25 -4.62
N LEU A 543 -9.05 -5.99 -5.85
CA LEU A 543 -8.34 -4.75 -6.13
C LEU A 543 -9.25 -3.52 -5.99
N ASP A 544 -8.70 -2.46 -5.41
CA ASP A 544 -9.39 -1.18 -5.19
C ASP A 544 -9.96 -0.58 -6.49
N ARG A 545 -9.22 -0.67 -7.58
CA ARG A 545 -9.65 -0.23 -8.91
C ARG A 545 -10.83 -1.04 -9.44
N THR A 546 -10.94 -2.32 -9.09
CA THR A 546 -12.04 -3.19 -9.50
C THR A 546 -13.32 -2.74 -8.80
N VAL A 547 -13.25 -2.50 -7.49
CA VAL A 547 -14.39 -1.97 -6.72
C VAL A 547 -14.88 -0.64 -7.28
N THR A 548 -13.98 0.31 -7.55
CA THR A 548 -14.38 1.60 -8.15
C THR A 548 -14.97 1.45 -9.55
N SER A 549 -14.37 0.61 -10.40
CA SER A 549 -14.86 0.40 -11.77
C SER A 549 -16.25 -0.22 -11.78
N GLU A 550 -16.49 -1.25 -10.96
CA GLU A 550 -17.80 -1.86 -10.83
C GLU A 550 -18.84 -0.90 -10.27
N TYR A 551 -18.48 -0.10 -9.26
CA TYR A 551 -19.36 0.93 -8.73
C TYR A 551 -19.80 1.90 -9.84
N LEU A 552 -18.84 2.43 -10.62
CA LEU A 552 -19.12 3.34 -11.74
C LEU A 552 -19.96 2.70 -12.85
N MET A 553 -19.83 1.38 -13.06
CA MET A 553 -20.70 0.64 -13.96
C MET A 553 -22.14 0.53 -13.42
N ARG A 554 -22.31 0.39 -12.09
CA ARG A 554 -23.63 0.31 -11.43
C ARG A 554 -24.39 1.65 -11.45
N ILE A 555 -23.70 2.79 -11.30
CA ILE A 555 -24.32 4.13 -11.18
C ILE A 555 -24.37 4.93 -12.50
N ASN A 556 -24.24 4.27 -13.66
CA ASN A 556 -24.10 4.89 -14.97
C ASN A 556 -25.34 5.71 -15.44
N PRO A 557 -25.20 7.00 -15.85
CA PRO A 557 -23.96 7.77 -15.85
C PRO A 557 -23.64 8.36 -14.47
N ALA A 558 -22.41 8.15 -14.00
CA ALA A 558 -21.95 8.72 -12.74
C ALA A 558 -21.78 10.25 -12.86
N THR A 559 -22.29 11.01 -11.89
CA THR A 559 -22.17 12.48 -11.83
C THR A 559 -21.64 12.91 -10.48
N ALA A 560 -20.74 13.89 -10.48
CA ALA A 560 -20.12 14.43 -9.29
C ALA A 560 -21.13 15.28 -8.49
N SER A 561 -21.10 15.09 -7.18
CA SER A 561 -21.54 16.09 -6.21
C SER A 561 -20.45 17.15 -6.09
N TYR A 562 -20.84 18.43 -6.14
CA TYR A 562 -19.95 19.57 -5.91
C TYR A 562 -20.13 20.17 -4.50
N ARG A 563 -20.94 19.52 -3.65
CA ARG A 563 -20.94 19.74 -2.21
C ARG A 563 -19.62 19.26 -1.60
N LYS A 564 -19.08 20.06 -0.69
CA LYS A 564 -17.88 19.75 0.09
C LYS A 564 -18.28 18.92 1.32
N HIS A 565 -17.53 17.87 1.62
CA HIS A 565 -17.77 17.05 2.81
C HIS A 565 -17.10 17.65 4.04
N GLN A 566 -16.02 18.41 3.86
CA GLN A 566 -15.26 19.01 4.96
C GLN A 566 -15.32 20.54 4.92
N VAL A 567 -15.90 21.16 5.95
CA VAL A 567 -16.11 22.62 6.05
C VAL A 567 -15.51 23.14 7.35
N GLY A 568 -14.67 24.17 7.28
CA GLY A 568 -14.13 24.83 8.46
C GLY A 568 -15.00 25.99 8.90
N SER A 569 -15.05 26.21 10.22
CA SER A 569 -15.76 27.35 10.80
C SER A 569 -15.01 27.97 11.98
N SER A 570 -15.10 29.29 12.12
CA SER A 570 -14.62 30.05 13.28
C SER A 570 -15.62 31.16 13.58
N ILE A 571 -16.03 31.27 14.85
CA ILE A 571 -17.04 32.23 15.30
C ILE A 571 -16.44 33.07 16.42
N ALA A 572 -16.30 34.37 16.16
CA ALA A 572 -15.84 35.36 17.13
C ALA A 572 -16.98 36.29 17.53
N ILE A 573 -17.11 36.55 18.83
CA ILE A 573 -18.09 37.49 19.39
C ILE A 573 -17.33 38.63 20.08
N ASP A 574 -17.48 39.85 19.60
CA ASP A 574 -16.92 41.07 20.19
C ASP A 574 -18.04 42.07 20.52
N GLY A 575 -18.43 42.11 21.80
CA GLY A 575 -19.60 42.83 22.25
C GLY A 575 -20.88 42.29 21.62
N GLU A 576 -21.59 43.12 20.86
CA GLU A 576 -22.82 42.74 20.14
C GLU A 576 -22.56 42.26 18.70
N ALA A 577 -21.32 42.39 18.22
CA ALA A 577 -20.93 42.00 16.88
C ALA A 577 -20.45 40.54 16.86
N VAL A 578 -20.99 39.78 15.93
CA VAL A 578 -20.61 38.40 15.65
C VAL A 578 -19.93 38.35 14.30
N THR A 579 -18.76 37.73 14.23
CA THR A 579 -18.05 37.43 12.99
C THR A 579 -17.95 35.92 12.84
N ALA A 580 -18.58 35.38 11.80
CA ALA A 580 -18.50 33.96 11.45
C ALA A 580 -17.69 33.83 10.15
N ARG A 581 -16.60 33.08 10.21
CA ARG A 581 -15.76 32.71 9.06
C ARG A 581 -16.01 31.25 8.71
N PHE A 582 -16.17 30.98 7.43
CA PHE A 582 -16.26 29.65 6.85
C PHE A 582 -15.19 29.47 5.78
N THR A 583 -14.62 28.27 5.71
CA THR A 583 -13.56 27.88 4.77
C THR A 583 -13.89 26.50 4.19
N GLY A 584 -13.24 26.14 3.08
CA GLY A 584 -13.44 24.84 2.46
C GLY A 584 -14.86 24.68 1.88
N LEU A 585 -15.50 25.76 1.44
CA LEU A 585 -16.84 25.70 0.83
C LEU A 585 -16.80 25.34 -0.66
N SER A 586 -15.62 25.30 -1.29
CA SER A 586 -15.47 25.04 -2.72
C SER A 586 -14.32 24.09 -3.01
N TYR A 587 -14.48 23.24 -4.01
CA TYR A 587 -13.34 22.52 -4.59
C TYR A 587 -12.36 23.51 -5.26
N SER A 588 -11.07 23.13 -5.27
CA SER A 588 -10.00 23.97 -5.83
C SER A 588 -9.97 23.96 -7.36
N ALA A 589 -10.50 22.91 -8.01
CA ALA A 589 -10.60 22.86 -9.46
C ALA A 589 -11.62 23.87 -9.98
N THR A 590 -11.16 24.89 -10.72
CA THR A 590 -12.03 25.97 -11.24
C THR A 590 -13.14 25.46 -12.16
N ALA A 591 -12.96 24.29 -12.79
CA ALA A 591 -13.97 23.65 -13.60
C ALA A 591 -15.17 23.10 -12.80
N GLU A 592 -15.06 22.98 -11.48
CA GLU A 592 -16.10 22.46 -10.57
C GLU A 592 -16.80 23.58 -9.78
N GLN A 593 -16.22 24.79 -9.79
CA GLN A 593 -16.76 25.95 -9.07
C GLN A 593 -18.02 26.50 -9.74
N GLY A 594 -19.00 26.91 -8.91
CA GLY A 594 -20.25 27.51 -9.40
C GLY A 594 -21.13 26.57 -10.23
N ARG A 595 -21.02 25.26 -10.03
CA ARG A 595 -21.81 24.23 -10.71
C ARG A 595 -22.65 23.42 -9.74
N GLY A 596 -23.84 23.00 -10.17
CA GLY A 596 -24.70 22.12 -9.38
C GLY A 596 -24.90 22.66 -7.96
N ASP A 597 -24.65 21.81 -6.98
CA ASP A 597 -24.73 22.08 -5.55
C ASP A 597 -23.48 22.77 -4.96
N ALA A 598 -22.51 23.19 -5.78
CA ALA A 598 -21.36 23.97 -5.31
C ALA A 598 -21.81 25.25 -4.60
N ALA A 599 -21.26 25.52 -3.42
CA ALA A 599 -21.59 26.68 -2.61
C ALA A 599 -21.30 28.00 -3.34
N VAL A 600 -22.27 28.92 -3.33
CA VAL A 600 -22.11 30.28 -3.89
C VAL A 600 -22.36 31.37 -2.85
N SER A 601 -23.12 31.09 -1.79
CA SER A 601 -23.32 32.05 -0.70
C SER A 601 -23.63 31.35 0.62
N VAL A 602 -23.28 31.99 1.73
CA VAL A 602 -23.64 31.60 3.09
C VAL A 602 -24.61 32.63 3.67
N ALA A 603 -25.60 32.17 4.42
CA ALA A 603 -26.56 33.02 5.13
C ALA A 603 -26.58 32.70 6.63
N ALA A 604 -26.61 33.73 7.46
CA ALA A 604 -26.89 33.65 8.89
C ALA A 604 -28.37 33.91 9.14
N THR A 605 -29.02 33.00 9.85
CA THR A 605 -30.47 33.05 10.14
C THR A 605 -30.71 32.88 11.63
N VAL A 606 -31.58 33.72 12.19
CA VAL A 606 -32.02 33.63 13.59
C VAL A 606 -33.51 33.36 13.65
N THR A 607 -33.94 32.56 14.62
CA THR A 607 -35.36 32.42 14.94
C THR A 607 -35.81 33.62 15.76
N MET A 608 -36.92 34.24 15.38
CA MET A 608 -37.53 35.38 16.07
C MET A 608 -38.51 34.90 17.14
N ALA A 609 -38.82 35.74 18.13
CA ALA A 609 -39.73 35.39 19.23
C ALA A 609 -41.16 35.06 18.78
N ASP A 610 -41.56 35.46 17.57
CA ASP A 610 -42.85 35.09 16.95
C ASP A 610 -42.81 33.74 16.20
N GLY A 611 -41.67 33.04 16.24
CA GLY A 611 -41.43 31.77 15.58
C GLY A 611 -41.02 31.89 14.10
N SER A 612 -40.91 33.10 13.54
CA SER A 612 -40.43 33.29 12.18
C SER A 612 -38.89 33.18 12.09
N ALA A 613 -38.38 32.68 10.98
CA ALA A 613 -36.94 32.70 10.70
C ALA A 613 -36.58 33.99 9.94
N ARG A 614 -35.50 34.65 10.35
CA ARG A 614 -35.01 35.88 9.73
C ARG A 614 -33.54 35.74 9.35
N THR A 615 -33.23 35.91 8.06
CA THR A 615 -31.85 36.08 7.59
C THR A 615 -31.34 37.45 8.03
N ILE A 616 -30.20 37.46 8.70
CA ILE A 616 -29.60 38.66 9.31
C ILE A 616 -28.30 39.09 8.63
N ALA A 617 -27.62 38.16 7.95
CA ALA A 617 -26.51 38.46 7.06
C ALA A 617 -26.40 37.40 5.97
N THR A 618 -25.79 37.80 4.86
CA THR A 618 -25.40 36.92 3.75
C THR A 618 -24.01 37.33 3.28
N SER A 619 -23.23 36.36 2.81
CA SER A 619 -21.91 36.61 2.22
C SER A 619 -21.74 35.67 1.03
N ASP A 620 -21.21 36.21 -0.07
CA ASP A 620 -20.85 35.40 -1.24
C ASP A 620 -19.60 34.57 -0.92
N VAL A 621 -19.50 33.39 -1.51
CA VAL A 621 -18.31 32.53 -1.35
C VAL A 621 -17.20 33.04 -2.27
N ASP A 622 -16.06 33.41 -1.70
CA ASP A 622 -14.81 33.66 -2.43
C ASP A 622 -14.21 32.33 -2.88
N GLN A 623 -14.34 32.04 -4.16
CA GLN A 623 -13.87 30.81 -4.79
C GLN A 623 -12.39 30.87 -5.21
N THR A 624 -11.65 31.92 -4.84
CA THR A 624 -10.21 32.00 -5.09
C THR A 624 -9.51 30.77 -4.49
N VAL A 625 -8.68 30.11 -5.31
CA VAL A 625 -7.93 28.92 -4.88
C VAL A 625 -6.92 29.33 -3.82
N THR A 626 -6.91 28.61 -2.70
CA THR A 626 -5.90 28.72 -1.64
C THR A 626 -4.87 27.61 -1.84
N PRO A 627 -3.67 27.90 -2.40
CA PRO A 627 -2.67 26.87 -2.71
C PRO A 627 -2.17 26.16 -1.45
N GLY A 628 -1.99 24.84 -1.54
CA GLY A 628 -1.41 24.02 -0.47
C GLY A 628 -2.23 23.89 0.80
N LEU A 629 -3.47 24.41 0.85
CA LEU A 629 -4.35 24.44 2.03
C LEU A 629 -5.78 23.94 1.71
N PRO A 630 -6.55 23.48 2.71
CA PRO A 630 -7.91 22.98 2.53
C PRO A 630 -8.98 24.08 2.38
N GLU A 631 -8.60 25.36 2.40
CA GLU A 631 -9.52 26.48 2.65
C GLU A 631 -10.24 27.06 1.44
N THR A 632 -10.06 26.51 0.22
CA THR A 632 -10.68 27.11 -0.98
C THR A 632 -12.21 27.24 -0.82
N GLY A 633 -12.77 28.39 -1.18
CA GLY A 633 -14.16 28.73 -0.89
C GLY A 633 -14.30 29.31 0.52
N GLN A 634 -14.08 30.61 0.66
CA GLN A 634 -14.15 31.31 1.94
C GLN A 634 -15.35 32.26 1.99
N ALA A 635 -15.99 32.38 3.16
CA ALA A 635 -17.05 33.34 3.38
C ALA A 635 -16.97 33.90 4.81
N THR A 636 -17.05 35.22 4.94
CA THR A 636 -17.10 35.89 6.25
C THR A 636 -18.38 36.70 6.36
N LEU A 637 -19.11 36.49 7.45
CA LEU A 637 -20.32 37.23 7.81
C LEU A 637 -20.05 38.02 9.08
N THR A 638 -20.37 39.31 9.07
CA THR A 638 -20.40 40.15 10.27
C THR A 638 -21.81 40.66 10.49
N PHE A 639 -22.38 40.41 11.67
CA PHE A 639 -23.76 40.78 12.00
C PHE A 639 -23.94 41.07 13.49
N THR A 640 -25.07 41.69 13.82
CA THR A 640 -25.56 41.82 15.19
C THR A 640 -26.92 41.13 15.31
N LEU A 641 -27.31 40.73 16.51
CA LEU A 641 -28.64 40.17 16.72
C LEU A 641 -29.73 41.25 16.52
N PRO A 642 -30.83 40.94 15.82
CA PRO A 642 -31.96 41.84 15.75
C PRO A 642 -32.75 41.84 17.06
N ASP A 643 -33.35 42.98 17.38
CA ASP A 643 -34.34 43.08 18.45
C ASP A 643 -35.46 42.04 18.25
N GLY A 644 -35.84 41.34 19.32
CA GLY A 644 -36.89 40.32 19.29
C GLY A 644 -36.45 38.95 18.75
N ALA A 645 -35.15 38.68 18.66
CA ALA A 645 -34.64 37.32 18.49
C ALA A 645 -35.18 36.40 19.60
N ALA A 646 -35.56 35.17 19.24
CA ALA A 646 -35.90 34.15 20.21
C ALA A 646 -34.67 33.79 21.04
N THR A 647 -34.88 33.52 22.32
CA THR A 647 -33.79 33.22 23.25
C THR A 647 -34.03 31.91 23.98
N GLN A 648 -32.93 31.27 24.36
CA GLN A 648 -32.92 30.07 25.17
C GLN A 648 -31.90 30.21 26.31
N ALA A 649 -32.08 29.39 27.34
CA ALA A 649 -31.06 29.24 28.36
C ALA A 649 -29.83 28.57 27.74
N CYS A 650 -28.64 29.12 27.99
CA CYS A 650 -27.37 28.61 27.53
C CYS A 650 -26.34 28.72 28.67
N THR A 651 -25.14 28.17 28.46
CA THR A 651 -24.04 28.29 29.41
C THR A 651 -22.80 28.75 28.65
N VAL A 652 -22.21 29.87 29.08
CA VAL A 652 -20.96 30.40 28.53
C VAL A 652 -19.93 30.44 29.65
N ASP A 653 -18.79 29.77 29.45
CA ASP A 653 -17.72 29.61 30.45
C ASP A 653 -18.21 29.10 31.82
N GLY A 654 -19.20 28.19 31.81
CA GLY A 654 -19.79 27.64 33.03
C GLY A 654 -20.77 28.58 33.75
N VAL A 655 -21.09 29.74 33.18
CA VAL A 655 -22.05 30.71 33.70
C VAL A 655 -23.37 30.62 32.93
N SER A 656 -24.49 30.51 33.66
CA SER A 656 -25.82 30.53 33.06
C SER A 656 -26.10 31.88 32.38
N ALA A 657 -26.47 31.80 31.11
CA ALA A 657 -26.74 32.95 30.26
C ALA A 657 -28.05 32.75 29.48
N THR A 658 -28.45 33.80 28.76
CA THR A 658 -29.54 33.76 27.80
C THR A 658 -28.95 34.06 26.43
N CYS A 659 -29.08 33.11 25.51
CA CYS A 659 -28.49 33.20 24.17
C CYS A 659 -29.60 33.18 23.11
N ALA A 660 -29.35 33.87 21.99
CA ALA A 660 -30.01 33.57 20.74
C ALA A 660 -29.14 32.59 19.93
N VAL A 661 -29.78 31.66 19.22
CA VAL A 661 -29.09 30.71 18.35
C VAL A 661 -29.18 31.22 16.92
N VAL A 662 -28.02 31.41 16.29
CA VAL A 662 -27.91 31.75 14.87
C VAL A 662 -27.43 30.50 14.13
N SER A 663 -28.26 30.05 13.19
CA SER A 663 -27.95 28.93 12.28
C SER A 663 -27.37 29.46 10.97
N PHE A 664 -26.51 28.67 10.34
CA PHE A 664 -25.91 29.01 9.06
C PHE A 664 -26.39 28.07 7.97
N SER A 665 -26.62 28.60 6.77
CA SER A 665 -26.99 27.81 5.60
C SER A 665 -26.20 28.20 4.38
N VAL A 666 -25.80 27.20 3.59
CA VAL A 666 -25.20 27.39 2.27
C VAL A 666 -26.29 27.35 1.21
N THR A 667 -26.14 28.16 0.17
CA THR A 667 -26.91 28.06 -1.07
C THR A 667 -25.99 27.61 -2.19
N GLY A 668 -26.38 26.55 -2.90
CA GLY A 668 -25.69 26.02 -4.07
C GLY A 668 -25.99 26.82 -5.34
N ALA A 669 -25.17 26.67 -6.38
CA ALA A 669 -25.33 27.35 -7.66
C ALA A 669 -26.64 26.98 -8.38
N ASP A 670 -27.18 25.79 -8.12
CA ASP A 670 -28.47 25.29 -8.61
C ASP A 670 -29.67 25.75 -7.77
N GLY A 671 -29.44 26.51 -6.70
CA GLY A 671 -30.45 27.00 -5.77
C GLY A 671 -30.81 26.01 -4.65
N SER A 672 -30.12 24.87 -4.56
CA SER A 672 -30.18 24.01 -3.38
C SER A 672 -29.75 24.78 -2.13
N SER A 673 -30.29 24.39 -0.97
CA SER A 673 -29.92 24.99 0.30
C SER A 673 -29.72 23.92 1.36
N GLU A 674 -28.63 24.05 2.10
CA GLU A 674 -28.23 23.16 3.17
C GLU A 674 -27.98 23.98 4.44
N THR A 675 -28.49 23.51 5.57
CA THR A 675 -28.12 24.07 6.88
C THR A 675 -26.85 23.38 7.36
N LEU A 676 -25.81 24.18 7.64
CA LEU A 676 -24.59 23.69 8.23
C LEU A 676 -24.87 23.29 9.69
N ALA A 677 -24.27 22.19 10.13
CA ALA A 677 -24.37 21.75 11.53
C ALA A 677 -23.44 22.55 12.46
N VAL A 678 -23.41 23.87 12.24
CA VAL A 678 -22.67 24.88 13.01
C VAL A 678 -23.68 25.94 13.44
N ALA A 679 -23.59 26.38 14.69
CA ALA A 679 -24.45 27.44 15.22
C ALA A 679 -23.67 28.38 16.13
N ALA A 680 -24.01 29.67 16.10
CA ALA A 680 -23.50 30.65 17.05
C ALA A 680 -24.49 30.82 18.20
N GLU A 681 -24.05 30.58 19.43
CA GLU A 681 -24.78 30.97 20.64
C GLU A 681 -24.36 32.38 21.08
N VAL A 682 -25.22 33.36 20.82
CA VAL A 682 -24.90 34.77 21.05
C VAL A 682 -25.57 35.26 22.32
N VAL A 683 -24.77 35.56 23.34
CA VAL A 683 -25.24 36.05 24.65
C VAL A 683 -25.83 37.44 24.52
N LEU A 684 -27.01 37.66 25.11
CA LEU A 684 -27.58 38.99 25.25
C LEU A 684 -27.06 39.66 26.53
N SER A 685 -26.50 40.86 26.40
CA SER A 685 -26.10 41.71 27.52
C SER A 685 -27.29 42.01 28.43
N GLY A 686 -27.39 41.34 29.59
CA GLY A 686 -28.50 41.53 30.53
C GLY A 686 -28.69 40.50 31.67
N SER A 687 -27.86 39.46 31.79
CA SER A 687 -27.93 38.56 32.95
C SER A 687 -27.44 39.28 34.23
N PRO A 688 -28.21 39.27 35.35
CA PRO A 688 -27.86 40.03 36.53
C PRO A 688 -26.59 39.49 37.21
N GLU A 689 -25.72 40.41 37.65
CA GLU A 689 -24.56 40.15 38.50
C GLU A 689 -24.99 39.36 39.76
N PRO A 690 -24.23 38.34 40.21
CA PRO A 690 -24.64 37.51 41.33
C PRO A 690 -24.72 38.33 42.61
N THR A 691 -25.93 38.42 43.19
CA THR A 691 -26.08 38.84 44.58
C THR A 691 -25.55 37.72 45.47
N ALA A 692 -24.41 37.96 46.11
CA ALA A 692 -23.84 37.07 47.11
C ALA A 692 -24.87 36.77 48.21
N THR A 693 -25.37 35.55 48.24
CA THR A 693 -26.16 35.03 49.37
C THR A 693 -25.22 34.19 50.24
N PRO A 694 -25.16 34.41 51.57
CA PRO A 694 -24.19 33.75 52.42
C PRO A 694 -24.47 32.24 52.52
N SER A 695 -23.38 31.48 52.44
CA SER A 695 -23.32 30.03 52.61
C SER A 695 -23.89 29.59 53.97
N PRO A 696 -24.80 28.60 54.03
CA PRO A 696 -25.08 27.90 55.27
C PRO A 696 -24.07 26.76 55.48
N ALA A 697 -23.61 26.66 56.72
CA ALA A 697 -22.56 25.77 57.20
C ALA A 697 -22.82 24.28 56.93
N VAL A 698 -21.73 23.56 56.67
CA VAL A 698 -21.62 22.10 56.57
C VAL A 698 -21.71 21.45 57.96
N ALA A 699 -22.51 20.39 58.09
CA ALA A 699 -22.31 19.27 59.04
C ALA A 699 -23.16 18.04 58.59
N PRO A 700 -22.89 16.79 59.02
CA PRO A 700 -22.41 15.73 58.12
C PRO A 700 -23.35 14.52 57.93
N SER A 701 -23.04 13.76 56.87
CA SER A 701 -23.34 12.34 56.55
C SER A 701 -24.18 11.50 57.53
N ALA A 702 -25.20 10.82 56.98
CA ALA A 702 -25.70 9.54 57.47
C ALA A 702 -26.10 8.60 56.32
N ALA A 703 -25.91 7.32 56.57
CA ALA A 703 -25.79 6.22 55.63
C ALA A 703 -27.10 5.68 55.01
N ALA A 704 -26.87 4.89 53.95
CA ALA A 704 -27.71 3.94 53.22
C ALA A 704 -29.02 3.44 53.85
N THR A 705 -30.03 3.23 52.99
CA THR A 705 -30.89 2.03 53.05
C THR A 705 -31.40 1.64 51.67
N VAL A 706 -31.44 0.32 51.48
CA VAL A 706 -31.84 -0.45 50.31
C VAL A 706 -33.37 -0.50 50.19
N GLY A 707 -33.88 -0.54 48.96
CA GLY A 707 -35.27 -0.90 48.67
C GLY A 707 -35.48 -1.21 47.18
N GLU A 708 -35.47 -2.49 46.83
CA GLU A 708 -35.93 -3.04 45.55
C GLU A 708 -37.43 -2.74 45.30
N SER A 709 -37.81 -2.55 44.03
CA SER A 709 -39.01 -3.20 43.47
C SER A 709 -38.97 -3.19 41.94
N ALA A 710 -39.24 -4.37 41.38
CA ALA A 710 -39.35 -4.71 39.98
C ALA A 710 -40.51 -4.05 39.22
N GLY A 711 -40.40 -4.04 37.88
CA GLY A 711 -41.55 -3.85 36.98
C GLY A 711 -41.18 -3.55 35.53
N ALA A 712 -41.13 -4.59 34.69
CA ALA A 712 -41.37 -4.54 33.24
C ALA A 712 -42.48 -5.57 32.92
N PRO A 713 -43.08 -5.66 31.71
CA PRO A 713 -42.94 -4.84 30.50
C PRO A 713 -44.31 -4.45 29.86
N ALA A 714 -44.32 -3.62 28.81
CA ALA A 714 -45.38 -3.61 27.80
C ALA A 714 -44.92 -2.94 26.49
N GLY A 715 -44.95 -3.67 25.38
CA GLY A 715 -45.30 -3.17 24.05
C GLY A 715 -46.58 -3.86 23.58
N PRO A 716 -47.01 -3.80 22.30
CA PRO A 716 -46.63 -2.89 21.21
C PRO A 716 -47.87 -2.27 20.50
N THR A 717 -47.68 -1.34 19.54
CA THR A 717 -48.52 -1.29 18.30
C THR A 717 -47.89 -0.42 17.20
N PRO A 718 -47.99 -0.82 15.91
CA PRO A 718 -47.41 -0.13 14.77
C PRO A 718 -48.44 0.76 14.05
N VAL A 719 -47.97 1.77 13.31
CA VAL A 719 -48.76 2.48 12.29
C VAL A 719 -48.06 2.35 10.95
N ALA A 720 -48.74 1.72 10.01
CA ALA A 720 -48.37 1.66 8.60
C ALA A 720 -48.74 2.96 7.89
N SER A 721 -47.95 3.38 6.91
CA SER A 721 -48.47 4.07 5.72
C SER A 721 -47.59 3.79 4.52
N ALA A 722 -48.27 3.29 3.49
CA ALA A 722 -47.77 3.07 2.14
C ALA A 722 -47.97 4.33 1.29
N VAL A 723 -47.58 4.20 0.02
CA VAL A 723 -47.78 5.10 -1.15
C VAL A 723 -46.59 6.04 -1.38
N GLY A 724 -45.96 6.11 -2.55
CA GLY A 724 -46.26 5.46 -3.82
C GLY A 724 -45.19 5.84 -4.85
N THR A 725 -44.82 4.85 -5.66
CA THR A 725 -43.90 4.95 -6.79
C THR A 725 -44.56 5.66 -7.98
N THR A 726 -43.89 6.63 -8.59
CA THR A 726 -44.10 6.98 -10.00
C THR A 726 -42.76 7.14 -10.71
N ARG A 727 -42.48 6.14 -11.55
CA ARG A 727 -41.39 6.04 -12.51
C ARG A 727 -41.76 6.82 -13.78
N ALA A 728 -40.88 7.70 -14.25
CA ALA A 728 -40.90 8.23 -15.61
C ALA A 728 -39.50 8.06 -16.21
N ALA A 729 -39.43 7.37 -17.35
CA ALA A 729 -38.22 7.13 -18.13
C ALA A 729 -38.11 8.13 -19.29
N PRO A 730 -36.91 8.32 -19.89
CA PRO A 730 -36.47 9.60 -20.45
C PRO A 730 -36.55 9.69 -21.98
N GLY A 731 -36.46 10.93 -22.48
CA GLY A 731 -36.26 11.26 -23.88
C GLY A 731 -34.77 11.41 -24.20
N SER A 732 -34.34 10.71 -25.24
CA SER A 732 -32.99 10.68 -25.82
C SER A 732 -32.64 11.97 -26.58
N ALA A 733 -31.41 12.46 -26.43
CA ALA A 733 -30.78 13.36 -27.40
C ALA A 733 -29.30 12.99 -27.59
N THR A 734 -28.96 12.70 -28.84
CA THR A 734 -27.66 12.36 -29.39
C THR A 734 -26.77 13.59 -29.57
N GLY A 735 -25.48 13.50 -29.25
CA GLY A 735 -24.49 14.54 -29.55
C GLY A 735 -23.07 14.00 -29.65
N SER A 736 -22.58 13.86 -30.87
CA SER A 736 -21.22 13.49 -31.27
C SER A 736 -20.18 14.58 -30.95
N GLY A 737 -18.93 14.24 -30.62
CA GLY A 737 -17.83 15.20 -30.80
C GLY A 737 -16.46 14.91 -30.19
N THR A 738 -15.60 14.26 -31.01
CA THR A 738 -14.16 14.56 -31.22
C THR A 738 -13.12 14.38 -30.09
N ARG A 739 -12.22 13.42 -30.37
CA ARG A 739 -10.91 13.15 -29.76
C ARG A 739 -9.96 14.35 -29.84
N GLY A 740 -9.30 14.68 -28.73
CA GLY A 740 -8.20 15.64 -28.62
C GLY A 740 -6.96 14.99 -28.00
N ALA A 741 -5.79 15.28 -28.59
CA ALA A 741 -4.51 14.61 -28.36
C ALA A 741 -3.88 14.88 -26.98
N LEU A 742 -3.25 13.84 -26.42
CA LEU A 742 -2.45 13.85 -25.19
C LEU A 742 -1.11 14.58 -25.42
N ALA A 743 -0.82 15.57 -24.58
CA ALA A 743 0.47 16.24 -24.50
C ALA A 743 1.33 15.60 -23.39
N ARG A 744 2.52 15.14 -23.77
CA ARG A 744 3.59 14.64 -22.90
C ARG A 744 4.28 15.80 -22.18
N THR A 745 4.48 15.69 -20.87
CA THR A 745 5.56 16.40 -20.16
C THR A 745 6.05 15.55 -18.99
N GLY A 746 7.25 14.97 -19.12
CA GLY A 746 8.01 14.40 -18.01
C GLY A 746 9.09 15.38 -17.55
N VAL A 747 9.35 15.40 -16.24
CA VAL A 747 10.52 16.05 -15.61
C VAL A 747 10.95 15.18 -14.41
N PRO A 748 12.25 14.92 -14.20
CA PRO A 748 12.74 13.88 -13.30
C PRO A 748 12.84 14.34 -11.84
N LEU A 749 12.61 13.41 -10.91
CA LEU A 749 12.84 13.58 -9.48
C LEU A 749 14.24 13.07 -9.11
N ALA A 750 15.03 13.93 -8.46
CA ALA A 750 16.33 13.58 -7.91
C ALA A 750 16.16 12.95 -6.52
N LEU A 751 16.65 11.73 -6.34
CA LEU A 751 16.71 11.04 -5.04
C LEU A 751 17.80 11.66 -4.14
N GLY A 752 17.41 12.06 -2.92
CA GLY A 752 18.32 12.34 -1.81
C GLY A 752 18.27 11.21 -0.79
N ALA A 753 19.36 10.43 -0.70
CA ALA A 753 19.53 9.37 0.28
C ALA A 753 19.81 9.94 1.68
N LEU A 754 19.11 9.43 2.70
CA LEU A 754 19.39 9.73 4.10
C LEU A 754 19.81 8.44 4.83
N ALA A 755 21.09 8.35 5.17
CA ALA A 755 21.65 7.28 5.98
C ALA A 755 21.46 7.59 7.47
N LEU A 756 20.81 6.70 8.22
CA LEU A 756 20.79 6.74 9.69
C LEU A 756 21.88 5.84 10.26
N GLY A 757 22.86 6.45 10.92
CA GLY A 757 23.85 5.77 11.74
C GLY A 757 23.40 5.67 13.19
N LEU A 758 23.48 4.47 13.77
CA LEU A 758 23.44 4.25 15.21
C LEU A 758 24.69 3.47 15.63
N MET A 759 25.69 4.19 16.15
CA MET A 759 26.77 3.62 16.94
C MET A 759 26.43 3.76 18.43
N GLY A 760 26.48 2.65 19.15
CA GLY A 760 26.45 2.63 20.61
C GLY A 760 27.29 1.47 21.17
N GLY A 761 28.47 1.80 21.70
CA GLY A 761 29.12 1.04 22.77
C GLY A 761 30.36 0.23 22.40
N GLY A 762 31.48 0.49 23.09
CA GLY A 762 32.57 -0.48 23.20
C GLY A 762 33.98 0.10 23.21
N ALA A 763 34.39 0.69 24.32
CA ALA A 763 35.80 1.00 24.58
C ALA A 763 36.59 -0.29 24.87
N LEU A 764 37.64 -0.60 24.09
CA LEU A 764 38.84 -1.30 24.57
C LEU A 764 39.99 -1.27 23.54
N LEU A 765 41.06 -0.58 23.94
CA LEU A 765 42.48 -0.72 23.62
C LEU A 765 42.91 -1.74 22.54
N THR A 766 43.64 -1.30 21.50
CA THR A 766 45.07 -1.64 21.29
C THR A 766 45.68 -0.93 20.06
N SER A 767 46.78 -0.21 20.33
CA SER A 767 48.01 -0.04 19.54
C SER A 767 47.97 0.06 17.99
N ARG A 768 48.36 1.25 17.51
CA ARG A 768 49.16 1.55 16.29
C ARG A 768 50.10 0.38 15.91
N ARG A 769 50.37 0.03 14.64
CA ARG A 769 50.95 0.88 13.58
C ARG A 769 51.07 0.07 12.26
N ARG A 770 50.66 0.66 11.13
CA ARG A 770 50.97 0.23 9.75
C ARG A 770 52.48 0.29 9.45
N GLY A 771 53.00 -0.73 8.75
CA GLY A 771 53.84 -0.56 7.54
C GLY A 771 52.99 -1.01 6.35
N ARG A 772 52.87 -0.24 5.24
CA ARG A 772 53.76 -0.26 4.05
C ARG A 772 54.04 -1.71 3.64
N GLU A 773 53.55 -2.24 2.53
CA GLU A 773 53.32 -1.68 1.18
C GLU A 773 51.99 -2.14 0.57
#